data_AF-A0A925QHW2-F1
#
_entry.id   AF-A0A925QHW2-F1
#
_cell.length_a   1.000
_cell.length_b   1.000
_cell.length_c   1.000
_cell.angle_alpha   90.00
_cell.angle_beta   90.00
_cell.angle_gamma   90.00
#
_symmetry.space_group_name_H-M   'P 1'
#
loop_
_entity.id
_entity.type
_entity.pdbx_description
1 polymer ?
#
loop_
_entity_poly.entity_id
_entity_poly.type
_entity_poly.pdbx_seq_one_letter_code
_entity_poly.pdbx_strand_id
1 'polypeptide(L)'
;MKFLRSFAVLSVVLFFCNNIFAQTKNYAFIVNPFIGTGGHGHTYPGASMPFGMMQLSPDTRLEGWDGCGGYHYSDSLIYGFSHTHLSGTGIPDYCDILLMPFTGEVKWNNKEYASVFSHKNEKAHAGYYEVLLDKYNIKAALTTTVRAGMHQYSFPADAKEGKVLIDLKHRDEVLESSLEIVNEYEVRGMRRSKSWASNQVVYFYLKFETPIRSHGFELQKGLLSNSANHTKAFFSFDLEKNKTINVKIGISGVSMENAHMNLDTEIVGWDFNEVKTNAQNAWNRELGKIEVKGGTKDEQTVFYTSLYHTSLHPNVYTDVNGEYRGTDKQVHKASGFTNYTVFSLWDTYRALHPLMNIINKKRSGDWINTFLAQYKYGGMLPVWELSANETFCMIGYHSIPVIADAYNKGIKNFDAQYALKAMTDYAESNRFGLNAYQAKGFISNDDDHESASKTMEYAYDDWCIAQFAKNIGNDTVYKKYMQRSLNYRNLYDPSTGHIRGKVQGFWYSPFKAGEVNNFFTEGNSWHYSFAVPQDINGLAKLYGGREKFAAKADELFTTKEPLSGRDQADVTGLIGQYAQGNEPSHHMAYLFNYAGKPWRTQELVSKINKEFYLNSPEGLIGNEDCGQMSAWHIFSAMGFYPATPASGIYTLGTPVFEEVKLHLENGKTFTIAARNLTNKNFYVQGIELNRVAYNNTFIKSEDIEQGGTMVFEMASAPNYQRGINENEMPVAMIDDAGFVPVPYFEITSNKIKEALTVVMKDIDKEATVFYSIQPEGKKEGTWTKYTKPFVLRNASLVKYYAQKGSNKSKEASQQFYKVVSDRTITIKSKVHSMYTAGGPEALIDGITGTSNWKTGEWQSYYDQDFEAVVAFKQPKKIDFLGLHVLEDISPWIKFPKEILFEVSNDGINYRKVSNIIYDGSSEERPAQAITMGGDVKENITARYVRIIAKSGGKLPAWHESAGYPSHLFIDEIIIK
;
A
#
# COMPACT_ATOMS: atom_id res chain seq x y z
N MET A 1 -26.80 -0.45 -68.57
CA MET A 1 -27.38 -0.73 -67.23
C MET A 1 -26.43 -1.33 -66.19
N LYS A 2 -25.27 -1.92 -66.54
CA LYS A 2 -24.31 -2.44 -65.53
C LYS A 2 -23.42 -1.36 -64.87
N PHE A 3 -23.13 -0.25 -65.55
CA PHE A 3 -22.28 0.83 -65.01
C PHE A 3 -22.97 1.72 -63.95
N LEU A 4 -24.30 1.91 -64.02
CA LEU A 4 -25.04 2.70 -63.03
C LEU A 4 -25.29 1.97 -61.69
N ARG A 5 -25.25 0.62 -61.67
CA ARG A 5 -25.42 -0.16 -60.43
C ARG A 5 -24.16 -0.19 -59.57
N SER A 6 -22.96 -0.16 -60.16
CA SER A 6 -21.70 -0.13 -59.39
C SER A 6 -21.44 1.21 -58.72
N PHE A 7 -21.86 2.33 -59.32
CA PHE A 7 -21.71 3.65 -58.69
C PHE A 7 -22.69 3.86 -57.52
N ALA A 8 -23.92 3.34 -57.63
CA ALA A 8 -24.89 3.41 -56.53
C ALA A 8 -24.47 2.56 -55.32
N VAL A 9 -23.84 1.39 -55.52
CA VAL A 9 -23.34 0.55 -54.42
C VAL A 9 -22.09 1.16 -53.76
N LEU A 10 -21.20 1.82 -54.52
CA LEU A 10 -20.02 2.48 -53.95
C LEU A 10 -20.39 3.75 -53.16
N SER A 11 -21.37 4.53 -53.64
CA SER A 11 -21.87 5.72 -52.93
C SER A 11 -22.67 5.36 -51.68
N VAL A 12 -23.39 4.23 -51.65
CA VAL A 12 -24.09 3.75 -50.44
C VAL A 12 -23.11 3.19 -49.41
N VAL A 13 -22.02 2.53 -49.81
CA VAL A 13 -20.96 2.08 -48.88
C VAL A 13 -20.16 3.27 -48.32
N LEU A 14 -19.89 4.31 -49.12
CA LEU A 14 -19.25 5.54 -48.64
C LEU A 14 -20.17 6.39 -47.73
N PHE A 15 -21.49 6.37 -47.94
CA PHE A 15 -22.45 7.00 -47.01
C PHE A 15 -22.68 6.19 -45.74
N PHE A 16 -22.57 4.85 -45.76
CA PHE A 16 -22.64 4.03 -44.54
C PHE A 16 -21.35 4.05 -43.71
N CYS A 17 -20.16 4.20 -44.33
CA CYS A 17 -18.91 4.37 -43.58
C CYS A 17 -18.79 5.77 -42.94
N ASN A 18 -19.30 6.83 -43.58
CA ASN A 18 -19.26 8.18 -43.00
C ASN A 18 -20.31 8.43 -41.91
N ASN A 19 -21.39 7.64 -41.86
CA ASN A 19 -22.40 7.76 -40.79
C ASN A 19 -22.06 6.94 -39.52
N ILE A 20 -21.09 6.03 -39.55
CA ILE A 20 -20.61 5.35 -38.32
C ILE A 20 -19.65 6.25 -37.51
N PHE A 21 -19.08 7.29 -38.11
CA PHE A 21 -18.25 8.28 -37.43
C PHE A 21 -19.01 9.49 -36.87
N ALA A 22 -20.32 9.59 -37.12
CA ALA A 22 -21.14 10.70 -36.64
C ALA A 22 -21.84 10.31 -35.33
N GLN A 23 -21.17 10.60 -34.20
CA GLN A 23 -21.55 10.48 -32.77
C GLN A 23 -20.80 9.43 -31.93
N THR A 24 -19.50 9.22 -32.15
CA THR A 24 -18.66 8.64 -31.09
C THR A 24 -18.48 9.67 -29.96
N LYS A 25 -19.04 9.38 -28.79
CA LYS A 25 -18.86 10.18 -27.56
C LYS A 25 -17.36 10.26 -27.26
N ASN A 26 -16.83 11.46 -27.08
CA ASN A 26 -15.40 11.69 -26.93
C ASN A 26 -15.01 11.71 -25.43
N TYR A 27 -14.96 10.53 -24.83
CA TYR A 27 -14.63 10.31 -23.42
C TYR A 27 -13.27 10.89 -23.02
N ALA A 28 -12.28 10.85 -23.92
CA ALA A 28 -10.94 11.37 -23.66
C ALA A 28 -10.93 12.85 -23.23
N PHE A 29 -11.88 13.65 -23.73
CA PHE A 29 -12.03 15.08 -23.37
C PHE A 29 -12.92 15.32 -22.14
N ILE A 30 -13.62 14.29 -21.64
CA ILE A 30 -14.38 14.37 -20.38
C ILE A 30 -13.45 14.21 -19.18
N VAL A 31 -12.38 13.43 -19.36
CA VAL A 31 -11.33 13.21 -18.37
C VAL A 31 -10.63 14.51 -18.01
N ASN A 32 -10.47 14.73 -16.71
CA ASN A 32 -9.68 15.81 -16.13
C ASN A 32 -8.47 15.21 -15.39
N PRO A 33 -7.29 15.10 -16.04
CA PRO A 33 -6.09 14.53 -15.42
C PRO A 33 -5.54 15.31 -14.22
N PHE A 34 -6.07 16.49 -13.91
CA PHE A 34 -5.66 17.23 -12.72
C PHE A 34 -6.30 16.72 -11.43
N ILE A 35 -7.39 15.94 -11.48
CA ILE A 35 -8.01 15.38 -10.27
C ILE A 35 -7.01 14.46 -9.58
N GLY A 36 -6.70 14.73 -8.32
CA GLY A 36 -5.70 13.98 -7.55
C GLY A 36 -4.27 14.48 -7.71
N THR A 37 -4.02 15.57 -8.46
CA THR A 37 -2.69 16.20 -8.55
C THR A 37 -2.45 17.23 -7.44
N GLY A 38 -3.46 17.54 -6.63
CA GLY A 38 -3.34 18.36 -5.42
C GLY A 38 -3.85 17.60 -4.20
N GLY A 39 -3.67 18.17 -3.02
CA GLY A 39 -4.00 17.48 -1.78
C GLY A 39 -3.10 16.25 -1.65
N HIS A 40 -3.70 15.08 -1.44
CA HIS A 40 -2.96 13.84 -1.16
C HIS A 40 -3.21 12.75 -2.20
N GLY A 41 -3.62 13.10 -3.43
CA GLY A 41 -3.92 12.11 -4.46
C GLY A 41 -2.69 11.54 -5.18
N HIS A 42 -1.59 12.30 -5.25
CA HIS A 42 -0.29 11.93 -5.85
C HIS A 42 -0.33 11.42 -7.30
N THR A 43 -1.32 11.87 -8.09
CA THR A 43 -1.39 11.56 -9.52
C THR A 43 -0.54 12.54 -10.35
N TYR A 44 -0.44 12.31 -11.66
CA TYR A 44 0.26 13.17 -12.61
C TYR A 44 -0.65 13.55 -13.80
N PRO A 45 -0.54 14.77 -14.36
CA PRO A 45 -1.41 15.24 -15.43
C PRO A 45 -0.92 14.88 -16.85
N GLY A 46 0.26 14.27 -16.96
CA GLY A 46 0.92 13.95 -18.23
C GLY A 46 0.18 13.00 -19.15
N ALA A 47 0.70 12.89 -20.38
CA ALA A 47 0.17 12.00 -21.39
C ALA A 47 0.59 10.54 -21.14
N SER A 48 -0.38 9.63 -21.13
CA SER A 48 -0.15 8.19 -21.19
C SER A 48 -1.18 7.51 -22.10
N MET A 49 -0.89 6.29 -22.55
CA MET A 49 -1.85 5.38 -23.16
C MET A 49 -2.44 4.47 -22.07
N PRO A 50 -3.63 3.87 -22.26
CA PRO A 50 -4.13 2.87 -21.31
C PRO A 50 -3.08 1.76 -21.06
N PHE A 51 -2.64 1.62 -19.81
CA PHE A 51 -1.65 0.65 -19.34
C PHE A 51 -0.29 0.76 -20.06
N GLY A 52 0.03 1.94 -20.60
CA GLY A 52 1.27 2.20 -21.34
C GLY A 52 2.51 2.09 -20.47
N MET A 53 3.63 1.72 -21.08
CA MET A 53 4.98 1.80 -20.49
C MET A 53 5.44 3.25 -20.33
N MET A 54 4.92 4.15 -21.19
CA MET A 54 5.27 5.58 -21.23
C MET A 54 4.26 6.43 -20.43
N GLN A 55 4.76 7.21 -19.47
CA GLN A 55 3.99 8.25 -18.76
C GLN A 55 4.74 9.57 -18.91
N LEU A 56 4.43 10.32 -19.98
CA LEU A 56 5.16 11.53 -20.33
C LEU A 56 4.53 12.75 -19.65
N SER A 57 5.13 13.23 -18.56
CA SER A 57 4.52 14.21 -17.64
C SER A 57 5.49 15.32 -17.22
N PRO A 58 5.00 16.53 -16.86
CA PRO A 58 5.79 17.54 -16.16
C PRO A 58 6.22 17.11 -14.74
N ASP A 59 7.43 17.52 -14.33
CA ASP A 59 7.93 17.40 -12.97
C ASP A 59 7.99 18.77 -12.26
N THR A 60 7.27 18.92 -11.14
CA THR A 60 7.23 20.15 -10.31
C THR A 60 7.69 19.94 -8.87
N ARG A 61 7.61 18.71 -8.35
CA ARG A 61 7.91 18.36 -6.96
C ARG A 61 8.82 17.14 -6.89
N LEU A 62 9.99 17.31 -6.27
CA LEU A 62 11.05 16.30 -6.31
C LEU A 62 11.14 15.44 -5.03
N GLU A 63 10.61 15.95 -3.92
CA GLU A 63 10.77 15.37 -2.59
C GLU A 63 9.47 15.48 -1.80
N GLY A 64 9.36 14.69 -0.73
CA GLY A 64 8.20 14.66 0.16
C GLY A 64 7.09 13.72 -0.31
N TRP A 65 6.16 13.41 0.61
CA TRP A 65 5.06 12.47 0.39
C TRP A 65 4.14 12.92 -0.77
N ASP A 66 3.74 14.19 -0.79
CA ASP A 66 2.94 14.77 -1.88
C ASP A 66 3.70 14.86 -3.22
N GLY A 67 4.98 14.49 -3.27
CA GLY A 67 5.83 14.52 -4.47
C GLY A 67 5.92 13.19 -5.22
N CYS A 68 5.23 12.13 -4.77
CA CYS A 68 5.40 10.78 -5.32
C CYS A 68 5.07 10.67 -6.83
N GLY A 69 4.08 11.42 -7.30
CA GLY A 69 3.71 11.48 -8.71
C GLY A 69 4.57 12.43 -9.57
N GLY A 70 5.58 13.10 -9.01
CA GLY A 70 6.44 14.08 -9.69
C GLY A 70 5.82 15.46 -9.90
N TYR A 71 4.49 15.58 -9.82
CA TYR A 71 3.74 16.82 -10.01
C TYR A 71 2.85 17.13 -8.80
N HIS A 72 2.73 18.41 -8.45
CA HIS A 72 1.72 18.87 -7.51
C HIS A 72 1.11 20.21 -7.94
N TYR A 73 -0.22 20.30 -7.96
CA TYR A 73 -0.98 21.43 -8.51
C TYR A 73 -0.76 22.76 -7.78
N SER A 74 -0.24 22.76 -6.56
CA SER A 74 0.11 24.01 -5.87
C SER A 74 1.40 24.67 -6.38
N ASP A 75 2.19 23.94 -7.17
CA ASP A 75 3.52 24.38 -7.56
C ASP A 75 3.47 25.26 -8.82
N SER A 76 4.42 26.19 -8.92
CA SER A 76 4.49 27.16 -10.03
C SER A 76 5.82 27.08 -10.79
N LEU A 77 6.55 25.99 -10.64
CA LEU A 77 7.85 25.75 -11.26
C LEU A 77 7.89 24.35 -11.87
N ILE A 78 8.25 24.25 -13.16
CA ILE A 78 8.49 22.98 -13.87
C ILE A 78 9.99 22.81 -14.07
N TYR A 79 10.51 21.66 -13.64
CA TYR A 79 11.89 21.24 -13.91
C TYR A 79 12.06 20.73 -15.33
N GLY A 80 11.05 20.06 -15.88
CA GLY A 80 11.05 19.53 -17.24
C GLY A 80 9.99 18.46 -17.40
N PHE A 81 10.19 17.58 -18.37
CA PHE A 81 9.25 16.52 -18.72
C PHE A 81 9.97 15.17 -18.76
N SER A 82 9.63 14.26 -17.84
CA SER A 82 10.20 12.91 -17.76
C SER A 82 9.21 11.85 -18.27
N HIS A 83 9.68 10.60 -18.42
CA HIS A 83 9.04 9.58 -19.28
C HIS A 83 8.40 8.42 -18.51
N THR A 84 8.55 8.38 -17.19
CA THR A 84 8.03 7.33 -16.31
C THR A 84 7.47 7.97 -15.04
N HIS A 85 6.27 7.57 -14.61
CA HIS A 85 5.63 8.10 -13.41
C HIS A 85 4.75 7.05 -12.70
N LEU A 86 4.76 7.10 -11.37
CA LEU A 86 3.81 6.37 -10.53
C LEU A 86 2.57 7.24 -10.29
N SER A 87 1.39 6.62 -10.23
CA SER A 87 0.12 7.32 -10.00
C SER A 87 -0.41 6.93 -8.64
N GLY A 88 -0.41 7.87 -7.71
CA GLY A 88 -1.07 7.68 -6.42
C GLY A 88 -0.29 6.91 -5.38
N THR A 89 1.02 6.72 -5.52
CA THR A 89 1.79 5.96 -4.52
C THR A 89 2.15 6.82 -3.30
N GLY A 90 2.37 6.17 -2.16
CA GLY A 90 2.92 6.81 -0.94
C GLY A 90 4.46 6.87 -0.88
N ILE A 91 5.16 6.30 -1.86
CA ILE A 91 6.62 6.29 -1.98
C ILE A 91 7.04 6.75 -3.40
N PRO A 92 8.02 7.66 -3.53
CA PRO A 92 8.48 8.15 -4.83
C PRO A 92 9.46 7.18 -5.53
N ASP A 93 9.22 6.90 -6.82
CA ASP A 93 10.19 6.34 -7.77
C ASP A 93 9.91 6.88 -9.20
N TYR A 94 10.66 6.47 -10.22
CA TYR A 94 10.52 6.88 -11.61
C TYR A 94 11.03 8.33 -11.89
N CYS A 95 10.26 9.16 -12.60
CA CYS A 95 10.68 10.44 -13.19
C CYS A 95 11.97 10.32 -14.02
N ASP A 96 12.05 9.27 -14.86
CA ASP A 96 13.24 8.97 -15.65
C ASP A 96 13.35 9.83 -16.91
N ILE A 97 14.60 10.19 -17.25
CA ILE A 97 14.97 10.83 -18.53
C ILE A 97 14.22 12.15 -18.69
N LEU A 98 14.64 13.19 -17.97
CA LEU A 98 14.00 14.49 -18.06
C LEU A 98 14.49 15.27 -19.29
N LEU A 99 13.55 15.77 -20.09
CA LEU A 99 13.82 16.75 -21.15
C LEU A 99 13.32 18.14 -20.77
N MET A 100 14.11 19.18 -21.06
CA MET A 100 13.72 20.56 -20.85
C MET A 100 14.09 21.44 -22.05
N PRO A 101 13.12 22.03 -22.78
CA PRO A 101 13.40 22.99 -23.85
C PRO A 101 13.71 24.38 -23.27
N PHE A 102 14.66 25.08 -23.86
CA PHE A 102 15.04 26.43 -23.41
C PHE A 102 15.69 27.26 -24.53
N THR A 103 15.79 28.57 -24.28
CA THR A 103 16.58 29.52 -25.07
C THR A 103 17.68 30.16 -24.20
N GLY A 104 18.70 30.73 -24.83
CA GLY A 104 19.80 31.39 -24.13
C GLY A 104 20.92 30.47 -23.65
N GLU A 105 21.57 30.84 -22.56
CA GLU A 105 22.74 30.12 -22.01
C GLU A 105 22.35 28.77 -21.39
N VAL A 106 23.24 27.79 -21.53
CA VAL A 106 23.09 26.48 -20.89
C VAL A 106 23.30 26.63 -19.38
N LYS A 107 22.30 26.22 -18.60
CA LYS A 107 22.39 26.08 -17.15
C LYS A 107 22.24 24.61 -16.81
N TRP A 108 23.11 24.10 -15.93
CA TRP A 108 23.15 22.68 -15.56
C TRP A 108 22.47 22.38 -14.23
N ASN A 109 22.24 23.41 -13.41
CA ASN A 109 21.48 23.28 -12.17
C ASN A 109 19.98 23.33 -12.48
N ASN A 110 19.22 22.39 -11.91
CA ASN A 110 17.79 22.26 -12.18
C ASN A 110 16.98 23.50 -11.79
N LYS A 111 17.33 24.17 -10.69
CA LYS A 111 16.67 25.42 -10.28
C LYS A 111 16.97 26.58 -11.23
N GLU A 112 18.07 26.51 -11.98
CA GLU A 112 18.47 27.54 -12.94
C GLU A 112 17.93 27.31 -14.35
N TYR A 113 17.71 26.07 -14.79
CA TYR A 113 17.08 25.78 -16.08
C TYR A 113 15.55 25.64 -15.98
N ALA A 114 15.00 25.39 -14.79
CA ALA A 114 13.55 25.29 -14.59
C ALA A 114 12.83 26.56 -15.06
N SER A 115 11.57 26.39 -15.45
CA SER A 115 10.70 27.49 -15.87
C SER A 115 9.54 27.64 -14.90
N VAL A 116 9.22 28.89 -14.59
CA VAL A 116 7.91 29.21 -14.02
C VAL A 116 6.81 28.93 -15.05
N PHE A 117 5.60 28.63 -14.57
CA PHE A 117 4.42 28.41 -15.40
C PHE A 117 3.13 28.83 -14.65
N SER A 118 2.00 28.80 -15.35
CA SER A 118 0.67 29.04 -14.78
C SER A 118 -0.34 28.02 -15.29
N HIS A 119 -1.18 27.49 -14.41
CA HIS A 119 -2.31 26.61 -14.78
C HIS A 119 -3.30 27.25 -15.76
N LYS A 120 -3.30 28.59 -15.90
CA LYS A 120 -4.09 29.29 -16.94
C LYS A 120 -3.65 28.95 -18.36
N ASN A 121 -2.37 28.62 -18.53
CA ASN A 121 -1.74 28.26 -19.79
C ASN A 121 -1.36 26.77 -19.83
N GLU A 122 -2.02 25.96 -19.02
CA GLU A 122 -1.80 24.52 -18.90
C GLU A 122 -3.10 23.78 -19.26
N LYS A 123 -2.97 22.67 -19.99
CA LYS A 123 -4.11 21.86 -20.43
C LYS A 123 -3.72 20.40 -20.40
N ALA A 124 -4.63 19.57 -19.92
CA ALA A 124 -4.49 18.13 -19.96
C ALA A 124 -5.84 17.48 -20.31
N HIS A 125 -5.78 16.38 -21.05
CA HIS A 125 -6.88 15.44 -21.23
C HIS A 125 -6.27 14.07 -21.52
N ALA A 126 -7.08 12.99 -21.55
CA ALA A 126 -6.52 11.64 -21.69
C ALA A 126 -5.64 11.52 -22.96
N GLY A 127 -4.36 11.17 -22.77
CA GLY A 127 -3.36 11.05 -23.83
C GLY A 127 -2.67 12.33 -24.29
N TYR A 128 -2.84 13.47 -23.62
CA TYR A 128 -2.22 14.74 -24.03
C TYR A 128 -2.01 15.71 -22.87
N TYR A 129 -0.89 16.43 -22.92
CA TYR A 129 -0.58 17.52 -22.01
C TYR A 129 0.04 18.70 -22.79
N GLU A 130 -0.27 19.93 -22.40
CA GLU A 130 0.31 21.17 -22.95
C GLU A 130 0.53 22.21 -21.86
N VAL A 131 1.66 22.90 -21.90
CA VAL A 131 1.95 24.04 -21.00
C VAL A 131 2.81 25.11 -21.68
N LEU A 132 2.62 26.37 -21.27
CA LEU A 132 3.55 27.45 -21.57
C LEU A 132 4.62 27.57 -20.48
N LEU A 133 5.89 27.44 -20.87
CA LEU A 133 7.05 27.69 -20.01
C LEU A 133 7.37 29.19 -20.04
N ASP A 134 6.82 29.94 -19.08
CA ASP A 134 6.81 31.42 -19.10
C ASP A 134 8.21 32.04 -19.15
N LYS A 135 9.21 31.41 -18.51
CA LYS A 135 10.59 31.92 -18.50
C LYS A 135 11.22 32.00 -19.89
N TYR A 136 10.92 31.03 -20.74
CA TYR A 136 11.48 30.92 -22.09
C TYR A 136 10.48 31.31 -23.17
N ASN A 137 9.21 31.51 -22.80
CA ASN A 137 8.07 31.68 -23.70
C ASN A 137 8.02 30.53 -24.74
N ILE A 138 8.23 29.30 -24.27
CA ILE A 138 8.17 28.08 -25.08
C ILE A 138 6.91 27.31 -24.72
N LYS A 139 6.11 26.95 -25.72
CA LYS A 139 4.97 26.05 -25.51
C LYS A 139 5.42 24.61 -25.70
N ALA A 140 5.24 23.76 -24.69
CA ALA A 140 5.52 22.34 -24.75
C ALA A 140 4.20 21.56 -24.85
N ALA A 141 4.10 20.66 -25.83
CA ALA A 141 2.97 19.76 -26.02
C ALA A 141 3.46 18.31 -26.09
N LEU A 142 2.78 17.40 -25.40
CA LEU A 142 3.20 16.02 -25.14
C LEU A 142 2.10 15.03 -25.51
N THR A 143 2.47 13.91 -26.12
CA THR A 143 1.59 12.76 -26.38
C THR A 143 2.39 11.46 -26.37
N THR A 144 1.73 10.32 -26.29
CA THR A 144 2.41 9.02 -26.19
C THR A 144 1.78 7.94 -27.06
N THR A 145 2.56 6.89 -27.30
CA THR A 145 2.12 5.54 -27.68
C THR A 145 2.33 4.61 -26.47
N VAL A 146 2.34 3.28 -26.66
CA VAL A 146 2.48 2.35 -25.55
C VAL A 146 3.89 2.44 -24.94
N ARG A 147 4.93 2.55 -25.76
CA ARG A 147 6.35 2.50 -25.35
C ARG A 147 7.18 3.70 -25.83
N ALA A 148 6.55 4.62 -26.54
CA ALA A 148 7.21 5.81 -27.07
C ALA A 148 6.40 7.08 -26.77
N GLY A 149 7.08 8.22 -26.83
CA GLY A 149 6.55 9.55 -26.55
C GLY A 149 6.95 10.52 -27.64
N MET A 150 6.14 11.56 -27.83
CA MET A 150 6.44 12.65 -28.75
C MET A 150 6.26 14.00 -28.05
N HIS A 151 7.26 14.85 -28.20
CA HIS A 151 7.30 16.23 -27.73
C HIS A 151 7.20 17.16 -28.94
N GLN A 152 6.46 18.26 -28.77
CA GLN A 152 6.45 19.38 -29.69
C GLN A 152 6.73 20.66 -28.91
N TYR A 153 7.84 21.32 -29.22
CA TYR A 153 8.24 22.56 -28.58
C TYR A 153 8.13 23.72 -29.57
N SER A 154 7.22 24.67 -29.31
CA SER A 154 7.06 25.90 -30.09
C SER A 154 7.80 27.05 -29.42
N PHE A 155 8.83 27.56 -30.08
CA PHE A 155 9.69 28.64 -29.60
C PHE A 155 9.17 30.04 -29.99
N PRO A 156 9.64 31.11 -29.31
CA PRO A 156 9.31 32.49 -29.67
C PRO A 156 9.61 32.82 -31.14
N ALA A 157 8.80 33.69 -31.75
CA ALA A 157 8.92 34.04 -33.16
C ALA A 157 10.28 34.68 -33.52
N ASP A 158 10.91 35.36 -32.58
CA ASP A 158 12.20 36.03 -32.72
C ASP A 158 13.40 35.15 -32.33
N ALA A 159 13.17 33.96 -31.77
CA ALA A 159 14.24 33.04 -31.39
C ALA A 159 14.99 32.53 -32.62
N LYS A 160 16.32 32.68 -32.64
CA LYS A 160 17.20 32.16 -33.71
C LYS A 160 17.81 30.80 -33.38
N GLU A 161 17.88 30.47 -32.10
CA GLU A 161 18.44 29.23 -31.59
C GLU A 161 17.51 28.67 -30.51
N GLY A 162 17.23 27.37 -30.58
CA GLY A 162 16.52 26.61 -29.56
C GLY A 162 17.42 25.52 -29.01
N LYS A 163 17.25 25.17 -27.73
CA LYS A 163 18.00 24.08 -27.10
C LYS A 163 17.05 23.12 -26.39
N VAL A 164 17.45 21.85 -26.32
CA VAL A 164 16.82 20.82 -25.48
C VAL A 164 17.90 20.25 -24.57
N LEU A 165 17.65 20.29 -23.27
CA LEU A 165 18.47 19.66 -22.23
C LEU A 165 17.92 18.25 -21.95
N ILE A 166 18.80 17.27 -21.79
CA ILE A 166 18.50 15.98 -21.15
C ILE A 166 19.20 15.92 -19.79
N ASP A 167 18.45 15.57 -18.74
CA ASP A 167 18.94 15.39 -17.38
C ASP A 167 18.63 13.99 -16.85
N LEU A 168 19.64 13.11 -16.85
CA LEU A 168 19.58 11.76 -16.29
C LEU A 168 19.86 11.75 -14.77
N LYS A 169 20.34 12.86 -14.19
CA LYS A 169 20.55 13.03 -12.73
C LYS A 169 19.25 13.37 -12.00
N HIS A 170 18.18 13.65 -12.74
CA HIS A 170 16.94 14.14 -12.15
C HIS A 170 16.41 13.21 -11.04
N ARG A 171 16.01 13.82 -9.92
CA ARG A 171 15.36 13.23 -8.74
C ARG A 171 16.14 12.13 -8.01
N ASP A 172 16.13 10.90 -8.51
CA ASP A 172 16.62 9.73 -7.78
C ASP A 172 18.13 9.50 -7.94
N GLU A 173 18.73 8.74 -7.02
CA GLU A 173 20.16 8.42 -7.05
C GLU A 173 20.54 7.68 -8.34
N VAL A 174 21.45 8.24 -9.13
CA VAL A 174 21.97 7.61 -10.35
C VAL A 174 23.14 6.70 -10.00
N LEU A 175 22.96 5.40 -10.23
CA LEU A 175 24.01 4.40 -10.07
C LEU A 175 24.88 4.28 -11.33
N GLU A 176 24.27 4.47 -12.51
CA GLU A 176 24.94 4.38 -13.82
C GLU A 176 24.14 5.18 -14.85
N SER A 177 24.84 5.81 -15.79
CA SER A 177 24.19 6.45 -16.93
C SER A 177 25.11 6.46 -18.14
N SER A 178 24.52 6.48 -19.33
CA SER A 178 25.27 6.75 -20.56
C SER A 178 24.44 7.59 -21.53
N LEU A 179 25.14 8.40 -22.32
CA LEU A 179 24.58 9.24 -23.39
C LEU A 179 25.52 9.16 -24.60
N GLU A 180 24.97 8.77 -25.74
CA GLU A 180 25.68 8.64 -27.01
C GLU A 180 24.93 9.41 -28.09
N ILE A 181 25.66 10.23 -28.84
CA ILE A 181 25.15 10.94 -30.01
C ILE A 181 25.51 10.09 -31.22
N VAL A 182 24.50 9.45 -31.81
CA VAL A 182 24.68 8.47 -32.91
C VAL A 182 24.97 9.20 -34.22
N ASN A 183 24.24 10.29 -34.47
CA ASN A 183 24.42 11.19 -35.61
C ASN A 183 23.75 12.55 -35.32
N GLU A 184 23.57 13.39 -36.34
CA GLU A 184 22.97 14.72 -36.19
C GLU A 184 21.48 14.72 -35.84
N TYR A 185 20.79 13.58 -35.85
CA TYR A 185 19.36 13.46 -35.49
C TYR A 185 19.09 12.55 -34.30
N GLU A 186 20.04 11.67 -33.95
CA GLU A 186 19.76 10.52 -33.08
C GLU A 186 20.67 10.49 -31.85
N VAL A 187 20.06 10.25 -30.69
CA VAL A 187 20.74 10.15 -29.39
C VAL A 187 20.19 8.93 -28.66
N ARG A 188 21.06 8.14 -28.03
CA ARG A 188 20.65 6.99 -27.22
C ARG A 188 21.38 6.95 -25.89
N GLY A 189 20.88 6.14 -24.97
CA GLY A 189 21.52 6.01 -23.68
C GLY A 189 20.77 5.12 -22.71
N MET A 190 21.22 5.16 -21.46
CA MET A 190 20.60 4.44 -20.35
C MET A 190 20.73 5.22 -19.04
N ARG A 191 19.83 4.91 -18.11
CA ARG A 191 19.89 5.32 -16.71
C ARG A 191 19.64 4.08 -15.86
N ARG A 192 20.48 3.88 -14.84
CA ARG A 192 20.26 2.94 -13.75
C ARG A 192 20.23 3.71 -12.44
N SER A 193 19.16 3.55 -11.68
CA SER A 193 18.89 4.34 -10.49
C SER A 193 18.52 3.49 -9.28
N LYS A 194 18.57 4.13 -8.12
CA LYS A 194 18.12 3.62 -6.84
C LYS A 194 17.19 4.63 -6.17
N SER A 195 15.96 4.19 -5.90
CA SER A 195 15.04 4.82 -4.94
C SER A 195 14.30 3.71 -4.19
N TRP A 196 13.01 3.50 -4.48
CA TRP A 196 12.21 2.41 -3.95
C TRP A 196 12.57 1.09 -4.64
N ALA A 197 12.63 1.10 -5.97
CA ALA A 197 13.32 0.11 -6.77
C ALA A 197 14.84 0.29 -6.61
N SER A 198 15.49 -0.69 -5.99
CA SER A 198 16.91 -0.60 -5.64
C SER A 198 17.88 -0.71 -6.83
N ASN A 199 17.40 -1.23 -7.96
CA ASN A 199 18.17 -1.39 -9.18
C ASN A 199 17.26 -1.26 -10.42
N GLN A 200 16.71 -0.07 -10.62
CA GLN A 200 15.88 0.24 -11.78
C GLN A 200 16.75 0.55 -12.99
N VAL A 201 16.42 0.00 -14.16
CA VAL A 201 17.14 0.24 -15.42
C VAL A 201 16.15 0.69 -16.48
N VAL A 202 16.47 1.79 -17.13
CA VAL A 202 15.74 2.29 -18.31
C VAL A 202 16.73 2.65 -19.41
N TYR A 203 16.45 2.15 -20.61
CA TYR A 203 17.15 2.51 -21.85
C TYR A 203 16.26 3.43 -22.67
N PHE A 204 16.86 4.32 -23.44
CA PHE A 204 16.14 5.22 -24.31
C PHE A 204 16.81 5.42 -25.67
N TYR A 205 15.99 5.79 -26.64
CA TYR A 205 16.42 6.21 -27.95
C TYR A 205 15.59 7.42 -28.39
N LEU A 206 16.25 8.56 -28.66
CA LEU A 206 15.66 9.82 -29.09
C LEU A 206 15.97 10.08 -30.56
N LYS A 207 15.00 10.62 -31.28
CA LYS A 207 15.17 11.23 -32.60
C LYS A 207 14.68 12.67 -32.56
N PHE A 208 15.40 13.59 -33.18
CA PHE A 208 14.99 14.97 -33.44
C PHE A 208 14.58 15.14 -34.91
N GLU A 209 13.56 15.94 -35.18
CA GLU A 209 13.15 16.25 -36.57
C GLU A 209 14.16 17.19 -37.25
N THR A 210 14.74 18.10 -36.46
CA THR A 210 15.71 19.11 -36.89
C THR A 210 17.12 18.64 -36.54
N PRO A 211 18.13 18.80 -37.41
CA PRO A 211 19.49 18.37 -37.12
C PRO A 211 20.10 19.17 -35.96
N ILE A 212 20.80 18.45 -35.08
CA ILE A 212 21.57 18.97 -33.96
C ILE A 212 22.75 19.77 -34.52
N ARG A 213 22.72 21.09 -34.33
CA ARG A 213 23.78 22.00 -34.77
C ARG A 213 25.03 21.91 -33.90
N SER A 214 24.83 21.85 -32.58
CA SER A 214 25.90 21.63 -31.60
C SER A 214 25.35 20.97 -30.35
N HIS A 215 26.23 20.36 -29.57
CA HIS A 215 25.88 19.71 -28.32
C HIS A 215 27.01 19.89 -27.30
N GLY A 216 26.72 19.58 -26.04
CA GLY A 216 27.72 19.53 -24.99
C GLY A 216 27.24 18.74 -23.79
N PHE A 217 28.18 18.29 -22.98
CA PHE A 217 27.94 17.49 -21.78
C PHE A 217 28.29 18.29 -20.52
N GLU A 218 27.60 18.01 -19.41
CA GLU A 218 28.00 18.55 -18.11
C GLU A 218 29.38 17.97 -17.72
N LEU A 219 30.38 18.84 -17.57
CA LEU A 219 31.72 18.44 -17.12
C LEU A 219 31.73 18.26 -15.60
N GLN A 220 31.87 17.02 -15.11
CA GLN A 220 32.14 16.79 -13.69
C GLN A 220 33.61 17.11 -13.38
N LYS A 221 33.88 18.07 -12.50
CA LYS A 221 35.25 18.32 -12.01
C LYS A 221 35.72 17.10 -11.19
N GLY A 222 36.79 16.43 -11.64
CA GLY A 222 37.53 15.45 -10.83
C GLY A 222 37.61 14.01 -11.35
N LEU A 223 36.95 13.67 -12.46
CA LEU A 223 37.12 12.37 -13.12
C LEU A 223 37.80 12.56 -14.48
N LEU A 224 38.97 11.95 -14.64
CA LEU A 224 39.64 11.81 -15.94
C LEU A 224 38.67 11.10 -16.91
N SER A 225 38.48 11.72 -18.07
CA SER A 225 37.71 11.18 -19.20
C SER A 225 38.21 9.78 -19.54
N ASN A 226 37.45 8.75 -19.17
CA ASN A 226 37.45 7.40 -19.78
C ASN A 226 36.37 6.46 -19.19
N SER A 227 35.30 6.99 -18.57
CA SER A 227 34.08 6.20 -18.32
C SER A 227 32.87 6.96 -18.87
N ALA A 228 31.94 6.24 -19.50
CA ALA A 228 30.80 6.74 -20.28
C ALA A 228 29.69 7.43 -19.44
N ASN A 229 30.02 7.96 -18.27
CA ASN A 229 29.08 8.43 -17.24
C ASN A 229 28.69 9.91 -17.43
N HIS A 230 28.07 10.23 -18.56
CA HIS A 230 27.44 11.55 -18.73
C HIS A 230 26.03 11.53 -18.13
N THR A 231 25.74 12.49 -17.25
CA THR A 231 24.43 12.61 -16.61
C THR A 231 23.55 13.70 -17.23
N LYS A 232 24.14 14.69 -17.91
CA LYS A 232 23.38 15.72 -18.63
C LYS A 232 24.03 16.09 -19.95
N ALA A 233 23.21 16.45 -20.93
CA ALA A 233 23.67 17.00 -22.21
C ALA A 233 22.67 18.04 -22.75
N PHE A 234 23.13 19.00 -23.54
CA PHE A 234 22.26 19.87 -24.32
C PHE A 234 22.45 19.63 -25.82
N PHE A 235 21.40 19.89 -26.59
CA PHE A 235 21.40 19.87 -28.05
C PHE A 235 20.86 21.21 -28.54
N SER A 236 21.58 21.87 -29.45
CA SER A 236 21.17 23.16 -30.04
C SER A 236 20.69 22.99 -31.47
N PHE A 237 19.74 23.82 -31.86
CA PHE A 237 19.06 23.75 -33.15
C PHE A 237 18.92 25.16 -33.73
N ASP A 238 19.03 25.25 -35.05
CA ASP A 238 18.75 26.48 -35.80
C ASP A 238 17.23 26.64 -35.96
N LEU A 239 16.71 27.79 -35.52
CA LEU A 239 15.30 28.13 -35.59
C LEU A 239 14.99 29.18 -36.68
N GLU A 240 15.92 29.53 -37.57
CA GLU A 240 15.66 30.55 -38.59
C GLU A 240 14.51 30.19 -39.53
N LYS A 241 14.35 28.90 -39.88
CA LYS A 241 13.32 28.42 -40.82
C LYS A 241 12.09 27.83 -40.16
N ASN A 242 12.25 27.13 -39.03
CA ASN A 242 11.17 26.47 -38.30
C ASN A 242 11.29 26.82 -36.82
N LYS A 243 10.20 27.33 -36.23
CA LYS A 243 10.13 27.69 -34.79
C LYS A 243 9.68 26.53 -33.91
N THR A 244 9.50 25.35 -34.50
CA THR A 244 9.08 24.15 -33.79
C THR A 244 10.20 23.11 -33.82
N ILE A 245 10.46 22.48 -32.68
CA ILE A 245 11.30 21.30 -32.58
C ILE A 245 10.41 20.15 -32.13
N ASN A 246 10.30 19.12 -32.97
CA ASN A 246 9.68 17.87 -32.60
C ASN A 246 10.75 16.86 -32.16
N VAL A 247 10.45 16.14 -31.07
CA VAL A 247 11.31 15.08 -30.53
C VAL A 247 10.46 13.84 -30.33
N LYS A 248 10.96 12.67 -30.72
CA LYS A 248 10.32 11.39 -30.40
C LYS A 248 11.30 10.48 -29.67
N ILE A 249 10.80 9.71 -28.72
CA ILE A 249 11.63 8.89 -27.83
C ILE A 249 10.94 7.57 -27.53
N GLY A 250 11.67 6.46 -27.67
CA GLY A 250 11.27 5.15 -27.17
C GLY A 250 12.03 4.80 -25.90
N ILE A 251 11.41 4.02 -25.01
CA ILE A 251 12.03 3.46 -23.80
C ILE A 251 11.97 1.94 -23.78
N SER A 252 12.85 1.31 -22.99
CA SER A 252 12.90 -0.15 -22.78
C SER A 252 13.55 -0.48 -21.44
N GLY A 253 13.12 -1.57 -20.78
CA GLY A 253 13.82 -2.16 -19.63
C GLY A 253 14.98 -3.11 -20.00
N VAL A 254 15.21 -3.32 -21.30
CA VAL A 254 16.12 -4.35 -21.82
C VAL A 254 17.38 -3.76 -22.46
N SER A 255 17.23 -2.89 -23.48
CA SER A 255 18.37 -2.37 -24.26
C SER A 255 18.03 -1.09 -25.05
N MET A 256 19.06 -0.39 -25.54
CA MET A 256 18.89 0.76 -26.44
C MET A 256 18.33 0.34 -27.80
N GLU A 257 18.69 -0.85 -28.28
CA GLU A 257 18.18 -1.43 -29.53
C GLU A 257 16.68 -1.73 -29.43
N ASN A 258 16.21 -2.21 -28.29
CA ASN A 258 14.79 -2.43 -28.07
C ASN A 258 14.04 -1.10 -27.92
N ALA A 259 14.62 -0.11 -27.24
CA ALA A 259 14.06 1.24 -27.18
C ALA A 259 13.92 1.86 -28.59
N HIS A 260 14.92 1.66 -29.46
CA HIS A 260 14.87 2.06 -30.86
C HIS A 260 13.77 1.34 -31.64
N MET A 261 13.65 0.02 -31.47
CA MET A 261 12.63 -0.79 -32.13
C MET A 261 11.22 -0.41 -31.69
N ASN A 262 11.02 -0.17 -30.38
CA ASN A 262 9.77 0.33 -29.83
C ASN A 262 9.38 1.67 -30.48
N LEU A 263 10.34 2.60 -30.60
CA LEU A 263 10.12 3.91 -31.22
C LEU A 263 9.73 3.80 -32.70
N ASP A 264 10.53 3.11 -33.50
CA ASP A 264 10.32 3.04 -34.96
C ASP A 264 9.09 2.21 -35.34
N THR A 265 8.67 1.29 -34.47
CA THR A 265 7.44 0.51 -34.67
C THR A 265 6.19 1.33 -34.36
N GLU A 266 6.22 2.14 -33.29
CA GLU A 266 5.03 2.84 -32.80
C GLU A 266 4.89 4.27 -33.33
N ILE A 267 5.99 4.95 -33.68
CA ILE A 267 6.00 6.33 -34.21
C ILE A 267 6.90 6.42 -35.45
N VAL A 268 6.34 6.07 -36.62
CA VAL A 268 7.06 6.09 -37.91
C VAL A 268 7.37 7.52 -38.37
N GLY A 269 6.34 8.38 -38.42
CA GLY A 269 6.43 9.76 -38.93
C GLY A 269 6.73 10.83 -37.88
N TRP A 270 6.38 12.07 -38.21
CA TRP A 270 6.55 13.27 -37.38
C TRP A 270 5.22 14.03 -37.13
N ASP A 271 4.07 13.46 -37.50
CA ASP A 271 2.77 14.10 -37.25
C ASP A 271 2.34 13.92 -35.78
N PHE A 272 2.58 14.96 -34.98
CA PHE A 272 2.17 15.00 -33.57
C PHE A 272 0.66 14.82 -33.40
N ASN A 273 -0.17 15.37 -34.30
CA ASN A 273 -1.61 15.27 -34.18
C ASN A 273 -2.12 13.88 -34.50
N GLU A 274 -1.45 13.13 -35.38
CA GLU A 274 -1.73 11.72 -35.62
C GLU A 274 -1.50 10.90 -34.35
N VAL A 275 -0.33 11.02 -33.72
CA VAL A 275 -0.01 10.31 -32.46
C VAL A 275 -1.00 10.68 -31.35
N LYS A 276 -1.31 11.96 -31.19
CA LYS A 276 -2.31 12.46 -30.23
C LYS A 276 -3.70 11.87 -30.48
N THR A 277 -4.14 11.87 -31.74
CA THR A 277 -5.46 11.33 -32.10
C THR A 277 -5.52 9.83 -31.85
N ASN A 278 -4.42 9.10 -32.11
CA ASN A 278 -4.33 7.67 -31.80
C ASN A 278 -4.40 7.40 -30.30
N ALA A 279 -3.77 8.24 -29.47
CA ALA A 279 -3.90 8.18 -28.01
C ALA A 279 -5.32 8.43 -27.53
N GLN A 280 -5.97 9.48 -28.02
CA GLN A 280 -7.37 9.78 -27.70
C GLN A 280 -8.31 8.65 -28.14
N ASN A 281 -8.06 8.04 -29.30
CA ASN A 281 -8.84 6.90 -29.79
C ASN A 281 -8.65 5.65 -28.92
N ALA A 282 -7.45 5.40 -28.40
CA ALA A 282 -7.20 4.33 -27.44
C ALA A 282 -7.97 4.56 -26.13
N TRP A 283 -7.92 5.78 -25.60
CA TRP A 283 -8.70 6.17 -24.43
C TRP A 283 -10.20 6.06 -24.65
N ASN A 284 -10.73 6.53 -25.79
CA ASN A 284 -12.15 6.41 -26.10
C ASN A 284 -12.61 4.94 -26.16
N ARG A 285 -11.75 4.02 -26.62
CA ARG A 285 -12.05 2.57 -26.58
C ARG A 285 -12.02 1.99 -25.16
N GLU A 286 -11.04 2.39 -24.35
CA GLU A 286 -10.93 1.90 -22.97
C GLU A 286 -12.05 2.44 -22.09
N LEU A 287 -12.23 3.77 -22.08
CA LEU A 287 -13.28 4.45 -21.31
C LEU A 287 -14.69 4.08 -21.79
N GLY A 288 -14.84 3.83 -23.09
CA GLY A 288 -16.08 3.39 -23.70
C GLY A 288 -16.54 1.99 -23.30
N LYS A 289 -15.77 1.24 -22.50
CA LYS A 289 -16.22 -0.02 -21.91
C LYS A 289 -17.31 0.18 -20.86
N ILE A 290 -17.39 1.38 -20.27
CA ILE A 290 -18.46 1.77 -19.36
C ILE A 290 -19.10 3.08 -19.84
N GLU A 291 -20.34 2.98 -20.33
CA GLU A 291 -21.12 4.15 -20.75
C GLU A 291 -22.04 4.59 -19.61
N VAL A 292 -21.98 5.86 -19.21
CA VAL A 292 -22.91 6.43 -18.22
C VAL A 292 -23.81 7.50 -18.83
N LYS A 293 -25.05 7.57 -18.32
CA LYS A 293 -26.05 8.59 -18.64
C LYS A 293 -26.77 9.04 -17.36
N GLY A 294 -27.11 10.33 -17.31
CA GLY A 294 -27.63 10.98 -16.10
C GLY A 294 -26.50 11.54 -15.25
N GLY A 295 -26.83 11.97 -14.03
CA GLY A 295 -25.91 12.70 -13.16
C GLY A 295 -25.54 14.09 -13.71
N THR A 296 -24.80 14.83 -12.91
CA THR A 296 -24.21 16.12 -13.26
C THR A 296 -22.99 15.94 -14.16
N LYS A 297 -22.54 17.04 -14.78
CA LYS A 297 -21.30 17.03 -15.58
C LYS A 297 -20.07 16.71 -14.72
N ASP A 298 -20.03 17.23 -13.49
CA ASP A 298 -18.93 16.96 -12.57
C ASP A 298 -18.89 15.48 -12.17
N GLU A 299 -20.03 14.86 -11.86
CA GLU A 299 -20.10 13.42 -11.58
C GLU A 299 -19.63 12.57 -12.79
N GLN A 300 -19.98 12.96 -14.01
CA GLN A 300 -19.47 12.28 -15.21
C GLN A 300 -17.96 12.48 -15.40
N THR A 301 -17.44 13.69 -15.16
CA THR A 301 -16.00 13.96 -15.21
C THR A 301 -15.26 13.16 -14.15
N VAL A 302 -15.71 13.14 -12.90
CA VAL A 302 -15.10 12.34 -11.83
C VAL A 302 -15.13 10.86 -12.20
N PHE A 303 -16.26 10.33 -12.67
CA PHE A 303 -16.36 8.92 -13.06
C PHE A 303 -15.40 8.54 -14.19
N TYR A 304 -15.34 9.32 -15.27
CA TYR A 304 -14.44 9.03 -16.39
C TYR A 304 -12.97 9.27 -16.04
N THR A 305 -12.67 10.23 -15.16
CA THR A 305 -11.31 10.39 -14.63
C THR A 305 -10.90 9.24 -13.72
N SER A 306 -11.79 8.75 -12.86
CA SER A 306 -11.53 7.53 -12.09
C SER A 306 -11.27 6.34 -13.03
N LEU A 307 -12.08 6.16 -14.07
CA LEU A 307 -11.85 5.08 -15.05
C LEU A 307 -10.52 5.24 -15.79
N TYR A 308 -10.12 6.49 -16.08
CA TYR A 308 -8.79 6.83 -16.59
C TYR A 308 -7.68 6.39 -15.62
N HIS A 309 -7.75 6.74 -14.33
CA HIS A 309 -6.74 6.36 -13.34
C HIS A 309 -6.62 4.84 -13.15
N THR A 310 -7.75 4.11 -13.11
CA THR A 310 -7.73 2.63 -13.07
C THR A 310 -7.07 1.98 -14.29
N SER A 311 -6.84 2.75 -15.34
CA SER A 311 -6.24 2.29 -16.58
C SER A 311 -4.84 2.86 -16.81
N LEU A 312 -4.22 3.47 -15.80
CA LEU A 312 -2.82 3.88 -15.85
C LEU A 312 -1.88 2.74 -15.46
N HIS A 313 -2.22 1.97 -14.42
CA HIS A 313 -1.43 0.85 -13.89
C HIS A 313 -2.24 -0.45 -13.86
N PRO A 314 -1.60 -1.64 -13.92
CA PRO A 314 -0.17 -1.94 -14.16
C PRO A 314 0.33 -1.62 -15.59
N ASN A 315 1.60 -1.28 -15.76
CA ASN A 315 2.17 -0.86 -17.06
C ASN A 315 2.73 -2.02 -17.87
N VAL A 316 2.59 -1.97 -19.20
CA VAL A 316 3.32 -2.86 -20.10
C VAL A 316 4.81 -2.77 -19.81
N TYR A 317 5.46 -3.92 -19.59
CA TYR A 317 6.89 -4.02 -19.33
C TYR A 317 7.55 -5.09 -20.23
N THR A 318 7.11 -5.15 -21.48
CA THR A 318 7.67 -5.99 -22.55
C THR A 318 7.86 -5.15 -23.79
N ASP A 319 9.00 -5.28 -24.46
CA ASP A 319 9.29 -4.62 -25.74
C ASP A 319 8.49 -5.23 -26.90
N VAL A 320 8.45 -4.54 -28.05
CA VAL A 320 7.70 -5.02 -29.24
C VAL A 320 8.20 -6.36 -29.79
N ASN A 321 9.45 -6.73 -29.50
CA ASN A 321 10.05 -8.01 -29.89
C ASN A 321 9.71 -9.17 -28.92
N GLY A 322 8.99 -8.88 -27.84
CA GLY A 322 8.60 -9.82 -26.79
C GLY A 322 9.60 -9.95 -25.63
N GLU A 323 10.74 -9.25 -25.65
CA GLU A 323 11.72 -9.30 -24.57
C GLU A 323 11.32 -8.41 -23.39
N TYR A 324 11.72 -8.83 -22.19
CA TYR A 324 11.51 -8.08 -20.96
C TYR A 324 12.59 -8.39 -19.92
N ARG A 325 12.76 -7.51 -18.94
CA ARG A 325 13.62 -7.72 -17.77
C ARG A 325 12.84 -8.47 -16.69
N GLY A 326 13.33 -9.63 -16.27
CA GLY A 326 12.76 -10.40 -15.17
C GLY A 326 13.23 -9.92 -13.80
N THR A 327 12.56 -10.38 -12.74
CA THR A 327 12.89 -10.04 -11.34
C THR A 327 14.25 -10.58 -10.87
N ASP A 328 14.79 -11.57 -11.58
CA ASP A 328 16.18 -12.05 -11.49
C ASP A 328 17.21 -11.15 -12.19
N LYS A 329 16.74 -10.01 -12.73
CA LYS A 329 17.49 -9.03 -13.54
C LYS A 329 18.01 -9.56 -14.87
N GLN A 330 17.60 -10.75 -15.29
CA GLN A 330 17.95 -11.30 -16.60
C GLN A 330 16.93 -10.89 -17.67
N VAL A 331 17.32 -10.98 -18.93
CA VAL A 331 16.43 -10.76 -20.06
C VAL A 331 15.72 -12.06 -20.38
N HIS A 332 14.40 -12.01 -20.44
CA HIS A 332 13.52 -13.12 -20.80
C HIS A 332 12.64 -12.72 -21.98
N LYS A 333 11.92 -13.69 -22.55
CA LYS A 333 10.99 -13.46 -23.66
C LYS A 333 9.60 -13.96 -23.29
N ALA A 334 8.62 -13.06 -23.36
CA ALA A 334 7.23 -13.38 -23.08
C ALA A 334 6.66 -14.23 -24.23
N SER A 335 5.98 -15.32 -23.89
CA SER A 335 5.40 -16.26 -24.85
C SER A 335 3.94 -16.50 -24.51
N GLY A 336 3.04 -16.01 -25.37
CA GLY A 336 1.59 -16.16 -25.17
C GLY A 336 0.96 -15.22 -24.14
N PHE A 337 1.72 -14.27 -23.60
CA PHE A 337 1.25 -13.20 -22.70
C PHE A 337 2.08 -11.92 -22.90
N THR A 338 1.59 -10.79 -22.38
CA THR A 338 2.38 -9.56 -22.23
C THR A 338 2.86 -9.45 -20.78
N ASN A 339 4.16 -9.22 -20.55
CA ASN A 339 4.69 -8.96 -19.20
C ASN A 339 4.39 -7.52 -18.78
N TYR A 340 4.00 -7.33 -17.52
CA TYR A 340 3.66 -6.05 -16.90
C TYR A 340 4.54 -5.73 -15.69
N THR A 341 4.46 -4.49 -15.19
CA THR A 341 5.06 -4.05 -13.92
C THR A 341 4.18 -3.03 -13.20
N VAL A 342 4.56 -2.58 -12.00
CA VAL A 342 3.78 -1.73 -11.08
C VAL A 342 2.58 -2.48 -10.53
N PHE A 343 2.83 -3.35 -9.56
CA PHE A 343 1.81 -4.16 -8.90
C PHE A 343 1.67 -3.76 -7.43
N SER A 344 0.82 -2.75 -7.16
CA SER A 344 0.46 -2.30 -5.81
C SER A 344 -0.60 -3.22 -5.19
N LEU A 345 -0.21 -4.45 -4.87
CA LEU A 345 -1.18 -5.53 -4.66
C LEU A 345 -1.93 -5.43 -3.34
N TRP A 346 -1.39 -4.76 -2.33
CA TRP A 346 -2.09 -4.53 -1.06
C TRP A 346 -3.35 -3.68 -1.24
N ASP A 347 -3.35 -2.79 -2.22
CA ASP A 347 -4.48 -1.91 -2.55
C ASP A 347 -5.37 -2.58 -3.59
N THR A 348 -4.75 -2.92 -4.72
CA THR A 348 -5.45 -3.20 -5.98
C THR A 348 -6.21 -4.52 -6.00
N TYR A 349 -5.95 -5.46 -5.09
CA TYR A 349 -6.74 -6.69 -4.97
C TYR A 349 -8.20 -6.42 -4.58
N ARG A 350 -8.45 -5.28 -3.91
CA ARG A 350 -9.72 -4.95 -3.26
C ARG A 350 -10.79 -4.55 -4.26
N ALA A 351 -10.45 -3.67 -5.21
CA ALA A 351 -11.40 -3.18 -6.21
C ALA A 351 -10.80 -3.10 -7.62
N LEU A 352 -9.55 -2.69 -7.81
CA LEU A 352 -8.97 -2.55 -9.15
C LEU A 352 -8.99 -3.87 -9.94
N HIS A 353 -8.33 -4.91 -9.44
CA HIS A 353 -8.30 -6.22 -10.11
C HIS A 353 -9.71 -6.83 -10.28
N PRO A 354 -10.62 -6.76 -9.28
CA PRO A 354 -12.02 -7.15 -9.47
C PRO A 354 -12.77 -6.40 -10.58
N LEU A 355 -12.50 -5.10 -10.78
CA LEU A 355 -13.06 -4.30 -11.88
C LEU A 355 -12.51 -4.78 -13.22
N MET A 356 -11.20 -5.02 -13.28
CA MET A 356 -10.53 -5.50 -14.49
C MET A 356 -11.00 -6.89 -14.91
N ASN A 357 -11.43 -7.73 -13.95
CA ASN A 357 -12.08 -9.00 -14.25
C ASN A 357 -13.48 -8.85 -14.87
N ILE A 358 -14.05 -7.65 -14.95
CA ILE A 358 -15.28 -7.34 -15.70
C ILE A 358 -14.93 -6.77 -17.09
N ILE A 359 -14.06 -5.77 -17.14
CA ILE A 359 -13.84 -4.94 -18.35
C ILE A 359 -12.55 -5.26 -19.12
N ASN A 360 -11.65 -6.08 -18.58
CA ASN A 360 -10.28 -6.32 -19.07
C ASN A 360 -9.80 -7.77 -18.81
N LYS A 361 -10.66 -8.78 -18.96
CA LYS A 361 -10.34 -10.18 -18.62
C LYS A 361 -9.08 -10.70 -19.31
N LYS A 362 -8.87 -10.36 -20.59
CA LYS A 362 -7.64 -10.75 -21.30
C LYS A 362 -6.39 -10.24 -20.58
N ARG A 363 -6.38 -8.97 -20.19
CA ARG A 363 -5.25 -8.34 -19.51
C ARG A 363 -5.04 -8.91 -18.10
N SER A 364 -6.12 -9.21 -17.37
CA SER A 364 -6.01 -9.91 -16.09
C SER A 364 -5.31 -11.28 -16.22
N GLY A 365 -5.53 -12.00 -17.33
CA GLY A 365 -4.80 -13.24 -17.62
C GLY A 365 -3.31 -13.01 -17.88
N ASP A 366 -2.93 -11.92 -18.54
CA ASP A 366 -1.52 -11.53 -18.75
C ASP A 366 -0.83 -11.17 -17.42
N TRP A 367 -1.53 -10.51 -16.49
CA TRP A 367 -1.00 -10.20 -15.16
C TRP A 367 -0.73 -11.46 -14.33
N ILE A 368 -1.62 -12.45 -14.38
CA ILE A 368 -1.36 -13.72 -13.69
C ILE A 368 -0.16 -14.43 -14.28
N ASN A 369 -0.03 -14.47 -15.61
CA ASN A 369 1.17 -15.05 -16.24
C ASN A 369 2.44 -14.25 -15.88
N THR A 370 2.33 -12.93 -15.69
CA THR A 370 3.41 -12.10 -15.16
C THR A 370 3.81 -12.53 -13.75
N PHE A 371 2.86 -12.74 -12.83
CA PHE A 371 3.15 -13.23 -11.47
C PHE A 371 3.82 -14.60 -11.49
N LEU A 372 3.36 -15.50 -12.36
CA LEU A 372 3.96 -16.83 -12.51
C LEU A 372 5.36 -16.77 -13.12
N ALA A 373 5.63 -15.81 -14.02
CA ALA A 373 6.97 -15.57 -14.53
C ALA A 373 7.90 -15.00 -13.44
N GLN A 374 7.42 -14.07 -12.62
CA GLN A 374 8.16 -13.54 -11.47
C GLN A 374 8.46 -14.64 -10.45
N TYR A 375 7.53 -15.56 -10.19
CA TYR A 375 7.79 -16.74 -9.36
C TYR A 375 8.82 -17.68 -10.00
N LYS A 376 8.69 -17.95 -11.30
CA LYS A 376 9.61 -18.84 -12.03
C LYS A 376 11.05 -18.36 -12.00
N TYR A 377 11.27 -17.06 -12.21
CA TYR A 377 12.61 -16.50 -12.37
C TYR A 377 13.14 -15.84 -11.09
N GLY A 378 12.30 -15.13 -10.34
CA GLY A 378 12.65 -14.46 -9.09
C GLY A 378 12.37 -15.27 -7.82
N GLY A 379 11.73 -16.44 -7.92
CA GLY A 379 11.53 -17.38 -6.80
C GLY A 379 10.35 -17.07 -5.86
N MET A 380 9.56 -16.02 -6.13
CA MET A 380 8.37 -15.68 -5.36
C MET A 380 7.32 -14.95 -6.21
N LEU A 381 6.06 -15.07 -5.81
CA LEU A 381 5.00 -14.18 -6.29
C LEU A 381 5.25 -12.74 -5.77
N PRO A 382 4.81 -11.71 -6.51
CA PRO A 382 5.03 -10.32 -6.09
C PRO A 382 4.21 -9.93 -4.86
N VAL A 383 4.77 -9.00 -4.08
CA VAL A 383 4.08 -8.24 -3.03
C VAL A 383 3.86 -6.80 -3.50
N TRP A 384 4.95 -6.07 -3.74
CA TRP A 384 4.97 -4.84 -4.53
C TRP A 384 6.09 -4.95 -5.56
N GLU A 385 5.72 -5.06 -6.83
CA GLU A 385 6.71 -5.14 -7.89
C GLU A 385 6.79 -3.83 -8.68
N LEU A 386 8.01 -3.33 -8.84
CA LEU A 386 8.36 -2.08 -9.50
C LEU A 386 9.55 -2.26 -10.44
N SER A 387 9.33 -2.15 -11.75
CA SER A 387 10.39 -2.19 -12.77
C SER A 387 11.37 -3.35 -12.59
N ALA A 388 10.84 -4.57 -12.49
CA ALA A 388 11.53 -5.82 -12.17
C ALA A 388 12.14 -5.91 -10.75
N ASN A 389 11.83 -4.99 -9.83
CA ASN A 389 12.29 -5.03 -8.43
C ASN A 389 11.12 -5.39 -7.52
N GLU A 390 11.33 -6.34 -6.59
CA GLU A 390 10.44 -6.50 -5.46
C GLU A 390 10.82 -5.47 -4.38
N THR A 391 9.84 -4.72 -3.88
CA THR A 391 10.05 -3.70 -2.83
C THR A 391 9.53 -4.14 -1.46
N PHE A 392 8.78 -5.25 -1.41
CA PHE A 392 8.17 -5.84 -0.22
C PHE A 392 7.13 -4.97 0.49
N CYS A 393 6.57 -3.99 -0.22
CA CYS A 393 5.49 -3.15 0.24
C CYS A 393 4.11 -3.76 -0.11
N MET A 394 3.06 -3.67 0.68
CA MET A 394 3.03 -3.42 2.12
C MET A 394 3.14 -4.79 2.84
N ILE A 395 2.02 -5.29 3.36
CA ILE A 395 1.90 -6.60 4.00
C ILE A 395 1.06 -7.55 3.15
N GLY A 396 0.77 -8.74 3.67
CA GLY A 396 -0.01 -9.74 2.93
C GLY A 396 0.81 -10.44 1.84
N TYR A 397 0.12 -11.28 1.07
CA TYR A 397 0.64 -11.87 -0.17
C TYR A 397 -0.43 -11.81 -1.26
N HIS A 398 -0.88 -10.59 -1.51
CA HIS A 398 -2.13 -10.29 -2.22
C HIS A 398 -2.12 -10.51 -3.74
N SER A 399 -1.03 -11.06 -4.31
CA SER A 399 -1.10 -11.71 -5.62
C SER A 399 -2.05 -12.92 -5.61
N ILE A 400 -2.21 -13.58 -4.45
CA ILE A 400 -3.09 -14.75 -4.27
C ILE A 400 -4.59 -14.44 -4.46
N PRO A 401 -5.19 -13.43 -3.79
CA PRO A 401 -6.56 -13.00 -4.07
C PRO A 401 -6.80 -12.63 -5.53
N VAL A 402 -5.83 -11.98 -6.19
CA VAL A 402 -5.94 -11.62 -7.61
C VAL A 402 -6.04 -12.87 -8.50
N ILE A 403 -5.18 -13.86 -8.26
CA ILE A 403 -5.21 -15.16 -8.97
C ILE A 403 -6.55 -15.89 -8.70
N ALA A 404 -6.97 -15.95 -7.44
CA ALA A 404 -8.18 -16.64 -7.03
C ALA A 404 -9.45 -16.01 -7.64
N ASP A 405 -9.56 -14.68 -7.61
CA ASP A 405 -10.71 -13.95 -8.15
C ASP A 405 -10.82 -14.10 -9.67
N ALA A 406 -9.71 -13.99 -10.37
CA ALA A 406 -9.67 -14.18 -11.82
C ALA A 406 -10.08 -15.60 -12.22
N TYR A 407 -9.56 -16.63 -11.52
CA TYR A 407 -9.92 -18.02 -11.79
C TYR A 407 -11.40 -18.28 -11.55
N ASN A 408 -11.95 -17.74 -10.46
CA ASN A 408 -13.37 -17.86 -10.12
C ASN A 408 -14.27 -17.19 -11.19
N LYS A 409 -13.80 -16.13 -11.84
CA LYS A 409 -14.49 -15.41 -12.93
C LYS A 409 -14.15 -15.94 -14.34
N GLY A 410 -13.64 -17.17 -14.42
CA GLY A 410 -13.42 -17.87 -15.68
C GLY A 410 -12.16 -17.49 -16.46
N ILE A 411 -11.26 -16.70 -15.87
CA ILE A 411 -9.97 -16.36 -16.48
C ILE A 411 -9.00 -17.50 -16.14
N LYS A 412 -8.77 -18.38 -17.12
CA LYS A 412 -8.06 -19.67 -16.92
C LYS A 412 -6.89 -19.88 -17.88
N ASN A 413 -6.43 -18.83 -18.56
CA ASN A 413 -5.33 -18.88 -19.54
C ASN A 413 -3.94 -18.88 -18.86
N PHE A 414 -3.76 -19.71 -17.82
CA PHE A 414 -2.51 -19.93 -17.11
C PHE A 414 -2.51 -21.33 -16.49
N ASP A 415 -1.33 -21.85 -16.12
CA ASP A 415 -1.21 -23.16 -15.48
C ASP A 415 -1.72 -23.11 -14.02
N ALA A 416 -2.90 -23.68 -13.79
CA ALA A 416 -3.55 -23.64 -12.49
C ALA A 416 -2.82 -24.47 -11.42
N GLN A 417 -2.17 -25.58 -11.79
CA GLN A 417 -1.43 -26.39 -10.82
C GLN A 417 -0.12 -25.68 -10.43
N TYR A 418 0.54 -25.05 -11.41
CA TYR A 418 1.72 -24.22 -11.14
C TYR A 418 1.37 -22.99 -10.31
N ALA A 419 0.22 -22.35 -10.58
CA ALA A 419 -0.29 -21.26 -9.76
C ALA A 419 -0.54 -21.71 -8.32
N LEU A 420 -1.25 -22.82 -8.08
CA LEU A 420 -1.45 -23.33 -6.72
C LEU A 420 -0.12 -23.57 -6.02
N LYS A 421 0.86 -24.15 -6.71
CA LYS A 421 2.20 -24.35 -6.16
C LYS A 421 2.83 -23.02 -5.74
N ALA A 422 2.83 -22.01 -6.62
CA ALA A 422 3.38 -20.69 -6.32
C ALA A 422 2.71 -20.02 -5.10
N MET A 423 1.37 -20.13 -5.02
CA MET A 423 0.58 -19.63 -3.90
C MET A 423 0.98 -20.32 -2.58
N THR A 424 1.07 -21.65 -2.57
CA THR A 424 1.45 -22.39 -1.37
C THR A 424 2.92 -22.20 -0.98
N ASP A 425 3.84 -22.10 -1.95
CA ASP A 425 5.26 -21.85 -1.68
C ASP A 425 5.46 -20.53 -0.93
N TYR A 426 4.72 -19.47 -1.29
CA TYR A 426 4.77 -18.21 -0.55
C TYR A 426 4.22 -18.38 0.87
N ALA A 427 2.99 -18.91 0.99
CA ALA A 427 2.27 -19.01 2.26
C ALA A 427 2.88 -20.00 3.28
N GLU A 428 3.86 -20.80 2.86
CA GLU A 428 4.65 -21.73 3.69
C GLU A 428 6.10 -21.26 3.88
N SER A 429 6.45 -20.07 3.38
CA SER A 429 7.79 -19.49 3.56
C SER A 429 8.02 -19.00 5.00
N ASN A 430 9.24 -18.52 5.29
CA ASN A 430 9.63 -17.96 6.59
C ASN A 430 9.59 -16.42 6.63
N ARG A 431 8.97 -15.78 5.64
CA ARG A 431 8.94 -14.32 5.49
C ARG A 431 7.94 -13.68 6.45
N PHE A 432 8.24 -12.48 6.94
CA PHE A 432 7.29 -11.56 7.59
C PHE A 432 6.39 -12.21 8.67
N GLY A 433 6.98 -12.99 9.58
CA GLY A 433 6.24 -13.63 10.67
C GLY A 433 5.47 -14.91 10.30
N LEU A 434 5.53 -15.39 9.05
CA LEU A 434 4.80 -16.60 8.60
C LEU A 434 5.14 -17.86 9.41
N ASN A 435 6.38 -18.00 9.89
CA ASN A 435 6.74 -19.13 10.77
C ASN A 435 5.92 -19.11 12.08
N ALA A 436 5.78 -17.94 12.70
CA ALA A 436 4.99 -17.78 13.93
C ALA A 436 3.50 -17.98 13.64
N TYR A 437 2.99 -17.40 12.55
CA TYR A 437 1.60 -17.58 12.12
C TYR A 437 1.24 -19.07 11.92
N GLN A 438 2.10 -19.84 11.25
CA GLN A 438 1.88 -21.29 11.03
C GLN A 438 1.95 -22.10 12.33
N ALA A 439 2.87 -21.75 13.23
CA ALA A 439 3.10 -22.45 14.49
C ALA A 439 2.02 -22.15 15.55
N LYS A 440 1.63 -20.88 15.70
CA LYS A 440 0.78 -20.36 16.78
C LYS A 440 -0.65 -20.03 16.34
N GLY A 441 -0.90 -19.86 15.05
CA GLY A 441 -2.20 -19.40 14.51
C GLY A 441 -2.40 -17.89 14.61
N PHE A 442 -1.40 -17.13 15.05
CA PHE A 442 -1.36 -15.68 15.04
C PHE A 442 0.11 -15.23 15.09
N ILE A 443 0.36 -13.98 14.74
CA ILE A 443 1.66 -13.33 14.93
C ILE A 443 1.58 -12.49 16.20
N SER A 444 2.59 -12.60 17.04
CA SER A 444 2.76 -11.70 18.17
C SER A 444 3.74 -10.58 17.82
N ASN A 445 3.66 -9.41 18.46
CA ASN A 445 4.50 -8.26 18.11
C ASN A 445 6.00 -8.47 18.42
N ASP A 446 6.31 -9.42 19.30
CA ASP A 446 7.68 -9.92 19.53
C ASP A 446 8.16 -10.91 18.46
N ASP A 447 7.25 -11.50 17.67
CA ASP A 447 7.60 -12.31 16.49
C ASP A 447 7.86 -11.41 15.26
N ASP A 448 6.97 -10.45 14.99
CA ASP A 448 7.07 -9.51 13.87
C ASP A 448 6.20 -8.26 14.12
N HIS A 449 6.53 -7.11 13.52
CA HIS A 449 5.70 -5.89 13.64
C HIS A 449 4.44 -5.97 12.78
N GLU A 450 3.48 -5.08 13.01
CA GLU A 450 2.19 -5.07 12.29
C GLU A 450 1.46 -6.42 12.40
N SER A 451 1.72 -7.09 13.51
CA SER A 451 1.37 -8.48 13.78
C SER A 451 -0.13 -8.76 13.67
N ALA A 452 -0.96 -7.81 14.10
CA ALA A 452 -2.40 -7.96 14.01
C ALA A 452 -2.86 -7.85 12.55
N SER A 453 -2.45 -6.80 11.84
CA SER A 453 -2.78 -6.62 10.42
C SER A 453 -2.37 -7.80 9.55
N LYS A 454 -1.11 -8.25 9.69
CA LYS A 454 -0.60 -9.45 9.00
C LYS A 454 -1.43 -10.69 9.30
N THR A 455 -1.80 -10.93 10.57
CA THR A 455 -2.64 -12.09 10.93
C THR A 455 -4.01 -12.04 10.27
N MET A 456 -4.64 -10.86 10.24
CA MET A 456 -5.97 -10.67 9.63
C MET A 456 -5.92 -10.89 8.11
N GLU A 457 -4.93 -10.30 7.44
CA GLU A 457 -4.80 -10.37 5.98
C GLU A 457 -4.31 -11.73 5.49
N TYR A 458 -3.39 -12.39 6.21
CA TYR A 458 -2.98 -13.76 5.92
C TYR A 458 -4.15 -14.75 6.04
N ALA A 459 -5.07 -14.53 6.98
CA ALA A 459 -6.27 -15.35 7.09
C ALA A 459 -7.19 -15.20 5.86
N TYR A 460 -7.27 -14.00 5.27
CA TYR A 460 -7.98 -13.79 4.01
C TYR A 460 -7.25 -14.41 2.81
N ASP A 461 -5.94 -14.21 2.69
CA ASP A 461 -5.16 -14.79 1.61
C ASP A 461 -5.21 -16.34 1.64
N ASP A 462 -5.15 -16.93 2.84
CA ASP A 462 -5.32 -18.37 3.04
C ASP A 462 -6.71 -18.84 2.56
N TRP A 463 -7.77 -18.07 2.80
CA TRP A 463 -9.09 -18.40 2.26
C TRP A 463 -9.10 -18.39 0.73
N CYS A 464 -8.42 -17.44 0.09
CA CYS A 464 -8.26 -17.40 -1.36
C CYS A 464 -7.50 -18.62 -1.91
N ILE A 465 -6.42 -19.07 -1.24
CA ILE A 465 -5.74 -20.33 -1.57
C ILE A 465 -6.71 -21.50 -1.50
N ALA A 466 -7.52 -21.56 -0.43
CA ALA A 466 -8.49 -22.62 -0.26
C ALA A 466 -9.55 -22.62 -1.36
N GLN A 467 -10.14 -21.46 -1.71
CA GLN A 467 -11.13 -21.37 -2.78
C GLN A 467 -10.54 -21.79 -4.13
N PHE A 468 -9.31 -21.35 -4.44
CA PHE A 468 -8.63 -21.76 -5.65
C PHE A 468 -8.37 -23.27 -5.68
N ALA A 469 -7.85 -23.84 -4.58
CA ALA A 469 -7.61 -25.28 -4.43
C ALA A 469 -8.89 -26.10 -4.63
N LYS A 470 -10.01 -25.65 -4.04
CA LYS A 470 -11.34 -26.27 -4.23
C LYS A 470 -11.74 -26.27 -5.70
N ASN A 471 -11.59 -25.13 -6.37
CA ASN A 471 -11.97 -24.95 -7.77
C ASN A 471 -11.15 -25.81 -8.75
N ILE A 472 -9.96 -26.26 -8.35
CA ILE A 472 -9.12 -27.18 -9.15
C ILE A 472 -9.10 -28.62 -8.63
N GLY A 473 -9.91 -28.95 -7.61
CA GLY A 473 -10.05 -30.31 -7.07
C GLY A 473 -8.95 -30.78 -6.12
N ASN A 474 -8.27 -29.86 -5.41
CA ASN A 474 -7.25 -30.19 -4.42
C ASN A 474 -7.80 -30.06 -2.98
N ASP A 475 -8.48 -31.12 -2.52
CA ASP A 475 -9.12 -31.17 -1.19
C ASP A 475 -8.14 -31.07 -0.02
N THR A 476 -6.92 -31.56 -0.17
CA THR A 476 -5.89 -31.52 0.89
C THR A 476 -5.48 -30.08 1.18
N VAL A 477 -5.18 -29.32 0.13
CA VAL A 477 -4.82 -27.90 0.25
C VAL A 477 -6.05 -27.10 0.69
N TYR A 478 -7.23 -27.35 0.12
CA TYR A 478 -8.48 -26.72 0.55
C TYR A 478 -8.69 -26.85 2.07
N LYS A 479 -8.68 -28.07 2.63
CA LYS A 479 -8.93 -28.28 4.06
C LYS A 479 -7.89 -27.60 4.95
N LYS A 480 -6.61 -27.65 4.57
CA LYS A 480 -5.52 -27.00 5.33
C LYS A 480 -5.73 -25.49 5.42
N TYR A 481 -5.97 -24.85 4.27
CA TYR A 481 -6.04 -23.40 4.21
C TYR A 481 -7.41 -22.84 4.67
N MET A 482 -8.50 -23.62 4.56
CA MET A 482 -9.77 -23.27 5.22
C MET A 482 -9.65 -23.24 6.75
N GLN A 483 -8.81 -24.09 7.35
CA GLN A 483 -8.55 -24.03 8.79
C GLN A 483 -7.70 -22.81 9.15
N ARG A 484 -6.68 -22.49 8.36
CA ARG A 484 -5.83 -21.31 8.59
C ARG A 484 -6.61 -20.00 8.40
N SER A 485 -7.59 -19.93 7.51
CA SER A 485 -8.37 -18.71 7.28
C SER A 485 -9.28 -18.27 8.44
N LEU A 486 -9.43 -19.12 9.46
CA LEU A 486 -10.12 -18.80 10.73
C LEU A 486 -9.16 -18.22 11.79
N ASN A 487 -7.86 -18.10 11.51
CA ASN A 487 -6.86 -17.62 12.46
C ASN A 487 -7.11 -16.21 13.00
N TYR A 488 -7.86 -15.37 12.29
CA TYR A 488 -8.28 -14.04 12.76
C TYR A 488 -8.95 -14.09 14.15
N ARG A 489 -9.65 -15.20 14.46
CA ARG A 489 -10.32 -15.42 15.76
C ARG A 489 -9.34 -15.46 16.92
N ASN A 490 -8.09 -15.84 16.69
CA ASN A 490 -7.04 -15.87 17.71
C ASN A 490 -6.64 -14.46 18.18
N LEU A 491 -7.05 -13.41 17.45
CA LEU A 491 -6.83 -12.01 17.80
C LEU A 491 -8.10 -11.27 18.28
N TYR A 492 -9.27 -11.93 18.29
CA TYR A 492 -10.52 -11.33 18.77
C TYR A 492 -10.59 -11.34 20.30
N ASP A 493 -10.66 -10.15 20.90
CA ASP A 493 -10.89 -10.00 22.33
C ASP A 493 -12.38 -9.78 22.63
N PRO A 494 -13.08 -10.76 23.23
CA PRO A 494 -14.50 -10.65 23.51
C PRO A 494 -14.85 -9.59 24.58
N SER A 495 -13.88 -9.12 25.37
CA SER A 495 -14.11 -8.09 26.39
C SER A 495 -14.24 -6.68 25.81
N THR A 496 -13.60 -6.44 24.65
CA THR A 496 -13.62 -5.15 23.95
C THR A 496 -14.43 -5.21 22.66
N GLY A 497 -14.64 -6.40 22.10
CA GLY A 497 -15.25 -6.58 20.78
C GLY A 497 -14.34 -6.05 19.67
N HIS A 498 -13.03 -6.15 19.85
CA HIS A 498 -12.03 -5.65 18.91
C HIS A 498 -10.96 -6.70 18.65
N ILE A 499 -10.34 -6.60 17.48
CA ILE A 499 -9.06 -7.27 17.21
C ILE A 499 -7.98 -6.53 17.99
N ARG A 500 -7.27 -7.25 18.87
CA ARG A 500 -6.18 -6.69 19.67
C ARG A 500 -4.87 -7.37 19.29
N GLY A 501 -3.80 -6.60 19.17
CA GLY A 501 -2.47 -7.16 19.06
C GLY A 501 -2.06 -7.92 20.31
N LYS A 502 -1.21 -8.93 20.16
CA LYS A 502 -0.61 -9.68 21.27
C LYS A 502 0.87 -9.37 21.41
N VAL A 503 1.36 -9.41 22.64
CA VAL A 503 2.77 -9.56 22.99
C VAL A 503 2.90 -10.87 23.75
N GLN A 504 3.65 -11.80 23.20
CA GLN A 504 3.59 -13.23 23.48
C GLN A 504 2.14 -13.75 23.44
N GLY A 505 1.57 -14.12 24.58
CA GLY A 505 0.19 -14.59 24.74
C GLY A 505 -0.78 -13.54 25.31
N PHE A 506 -0.29 -12.37 25.74
CA PHE A 506 -1.12 -11.32 26.33
C PHE A 506 -1.60 -10.31 25.30
N TRP A 507 -2.86 -9.88 25.43
CA TRP A 507 -3.35 -8.72 24.69
C TRP A 507 -2.61 -7.45 25.10
N TYR A 508 -2.27 -6.62 24.12
CA TYR A 508 -1.72 -5.29 24.37
C TYR A 508 -2.63 -4.48 25.27
N SER A 509 -2.10 -3.92 26.36
CA SER A 509 -2.86 -3.12 27.33
C SER A 509 -1.99 -2.00 27.92
N PRO A 510 -2.56 -0.84 28.31
CA PRO A 510 -3.97 -0.44 28.14
C PRO A 510 -4.37 -0.35 26.66
N PHE A 511 -5.63 -0.63 26.34
CA PHE A 511 -6.10 -0.70 24.96
C PHE A 511 -7.02 0.47 24.62
N LYS A 512 -6.77 1.10 23.45
CA LYS A 512 -7.65 2.08 22.82
C LYS A 512 -7.84 1.69 21.36
N ALA A 513 -9.09 1.57 20.92
CA ALA A 513 -9.38 1.09 19.57
C ALA A 513 -8.90 2.06 18.47
N GLY A 514 -8.96 3.37 18.72
CA GLY A 514 -8.49 4.43 17.82
C GLY A 514 -7.00 4.76 17.92
N GLU A 515 -6.20 3.94 18.60
CA GLU A 515 -4.75 4.15 18.72
C GLU A 515 -4.00 3.56 17.53
N VAL A 516 -3.31 4.42 16.79
CA VAL A 516 -2.34 4.05 15.76
C VAL A 516 -1.04 3.65 16.44
N ASN A 517 -0.66 2.37 16.30
CA ASN A 517 0.49 1.77 16.98
C ASN A 517 1.14 0.68 16.12
N ASN A 518 2.14 -0.01 16.66
CA ASN A 518 2.95 -0.97 15.91
C ASN A 518 2.25 -2.32 15.61
N PHE A 519 1.04 -2.55 16.11
CA PHE A 519 0.31 -3.79 15.83
C PHE A 519 -0.46 -3.74 14.50
N PHE A 520 -0.74 -2.53 14.00
CA PHE A 520 -1.58 -2.30 12.84
C PHE A 520 -0.82 -1.54 11.74
N THR A 521 -0.90 -2.01 10.50
CA THR A 521 -0.39 -1.32 9.31
C THR A 521 -1.28 -0.13 8.98
N GLU A 522 -0.70 1.06 8.92
CA GLU A 522 -1.34 2.34 8.51
C GLU A 522 -2.71 2.62 9.17
N GLY A 523 -2.94 2.12 10.38
CA GLY A 523 -4.28 2.19 10.96
C GLY A 523 -4.31 1.81 12.43
N ASN A 524 -5.49 1.40 12.86
CA ASN A 524 -5.76 1.06 14.25
C ASN A 524 -6.72 -0.16 14.31
N SER A 525 -7.18 -0.49 15.50
CA SER A 525 -8.06 -1.63 15.70
C SER A 525 -9.44 -1.45 15.07
N TRP A 526 -9.96 -0.22 14.92
CA TRP A 526 -11.21 0.01 14.19
C TRP A 526 -11.12 -0.47 12.74
N HIS A 527 -10.03 -0.13 12.05
CA HIS A 527 -9.80 -0.50 10.66
C HIS A 527 -9.61 -2.02 10.49
N TYR A 528 -8.94 -2.68 11.43
CA TYR A 528 -8.64 -4.11 11.32
C TYR A 528 -9.66 -5.04 11.97
N SER A 529 -10.55 -4.54 12.84
CA SER A 529 -11.60 -5.38 13.46
C SER A 529 -12.65 -5.88 12.47
N PHE A 530 -12.75 -5.24 11.31
CA PHE A 530 -13.63 -5.64 10.22
C PHE A 530 -12.90 -6.24 9.01
N ALA A 531 -11.57 -6.40 9.07
CA ALA A 531 -10.75 -6.99 8.02
C ALA A 531 -10.88 -8.53 7.95
N VAL A 532 -12.12 -9.02 7.86
CA VAL A 532 -12.48 -10.44 7.77
C VAL A 532 -13.45 -10.65 6.59
N PRO A 533 -13.12 -10.21 5.37
CA PRO A 533 -14.03 -10.31 4.24
C PRO A 533 -14.43 -11.77 3.92
N GLN A 534 -13.59 -12.74 4.26
CA GLN A 534 -13.85 -14.18 4.06
C GLN A 534 -14.91 -14.79 4.98
N ASP A 535 -15.17 -14.19 6.16
CA ASP A 535 -16.03 -14.77 7.19
C ASP A 535 -16.84 -13.69 7.93
N ILE A 536 -17.45 -12.75 7.19
CA ILE A 536 -18.26 -11.65 7.75
C ILE A 536 -19.39 -12.20 8.63
N ASN A 537 -20.05 -13.30 8.22
CA ASN A 537 -21.09 -13.93 9.03
C ASN A 537 -20.52 -14.60 10.29
N GLY A 538 -19.33 -15.19 10.23
CA GLY A 538 -18.62 -15.72 11.40
C GLY A 538 -18.20 -14.60 12.36
N LEU A 539 -17.73 -13.46 11.85
CA LEU A 539 -17.49 -12.27 12.67
C LEU A 539 -18.78 -11.77 13.33
N ALA A 540 -19.91 -11.75 12.62
CA ALA A 540 -21.20 -11.40 13.21
C ALA A 540 -21.61 -12.36 14.34
N LYS A 541 -21.31 -13.66 14.23
CA LYS A 541 -21.49 -14.65 15.31
C LYS A 541 -20.64 -14.32 16.54
N LEU A 542 -19.40 -13.86 16.37
CA LEU A 542 -18.52 -13.43 17.48
C LEU A 542 -19.07 -12.22 18.23
N TYR A 543 -19.72 -11.28 17.53
CA TYR A 543 -20.42 -10.15 18.15
C TYR A 543 -21.73 -10.53 18.83
N GLY A 544 -22.21 -11.76 18.65
CA GLY A 544 -23.46 -12.26 19.21
C GLY A 544 -24.68 -12.05 18.30
N GLY A 545 -24.47 -11.98 16.99
CA GLY A 545 -25.51 -11.94 15.96
C GLY A 545 -25.53 -10.65 15.14
N ARG A 546 -26.35 -10.65 14.08
CA ARG A 546 -26.45 -9.58 13.07
C ARG A 546 -26.70 -8.20 13.66
N GLU A 547 -27.61 -8.08 14.63
CA GLU A 547 -27.95 -6.78 15.24
C GLU A 547 -26.77 -6.16 16.00
N LYS A 548 -26.04 -6.97 16.79
CA LYS A 548 -24.86 -6.49 17.51
C LYS A 548 -23.70 -6.17 16.58
N PHE A 549 -23.54 -6.96 15.51
CA PHE A 549 -22.59 -6.66 14.46
C PHE A 549 -22.91 -5.34 13.75
N ALA A 550 -24.17 -5.10 13.36
CA ALA A 550 -24.59 -3.85 12.77
C ALA A 550 -24.37 -2.65 13.72
N ALA A 551 -24.67 -2.81 15.00
CA ALA A 551 -24.40 -1.77 16.00
C ALA A 551 -22.90 -1.47 16.12
N LYS A 552 -22.04 -2.49 16.11
CA LYS A 552 -20.59 -2.30 16.15
C LYS A 552 -20.06 -1.65 14.87
N ALA A 553 -20.58 -2.04 13.71
CA ALA A 553 -20.25 -1.40 12.43
C ALA A 553 -20.71 0.06 12.39
N ASP A 554 -21.87 0.40 12.95
CA ASP A 554 -22.32 1.80 13.01
C ASP A 554 -21.54 2.64 14.04
N GLU A 555 -21.02 2.02 15.10
CA GLU A 555 -20.11 2.65 16.07
C GLU A 555 -18.84 3.19 15.38
N LEU A 556 -18.30 2.48 14.38
CA LEU A 556 -17.18 2.97 13.55
C LEU A 556 -17.52 4.34 12.92
N PHE A 557 -18.69 4.47 12.30
CA PHE A 557 -19.09 5.67 11.57
C PHE A 557 -19.56 6.83 12.48
N THR A 558 -19.79 6.56 13.76
CA THR A 558 -20.39 7.52 14.72
C THR A 558 -19.47 7.90 15.87
N THR A 559 -18.38 7.16 16.09
CA THR A 559 -17.36 7.46 17.11
C THR A 559 -16.75 8.84 16.89
N LYS A 560 -16.72 9.66 17.95
CA LYS A 560 -16.17 11.03 17.93
C LYS A 560 -14.79 11.15 18.58
N GLU A 561 -14.29 10.06 19.16
CA GLU A 561 -12.94 10.03 19.71
C GLU A 561 -11.94 10.27 18.58
N PRO A 562 -10.99 11.21 18.74
CA PRO A 562 -9.96 11.43 17.73
C PRO A 562 -9.01 10.23 17.68
N LEU A 563 -8.29 10.10 16.57
CA LEU A 563 -7.14 9.20 16.49
C LEU A 563 -6.13 9.56 17.60
N SER A 564 -5.44 8.55 18.11
CA SER A 564 -4.37 8.71 19.09
C SER A 564 -3.18 7.84 18.72
N GLY A 565 -2.05 7.99 19.40
CA GLY A 565 -0.84 7.22 19.09
C GLY A 565 0.05 7.98 18.10
N ARG A 566 0.56 7.29 17.08
CA ARG A 566 1.43 7.86 16.04
C ARG A 566 0.61 8.62 14.99
N ASP A 567 1.12 9.75 14.52
CA ASP A 567 0.56 10.45 13.35
C ASP A 567 0.76 9.59 12.09
N GLN A 568 -0.31 9.36 11.34
CA GLN A 568 -0.29 8.58 10.09
C GLN A 568 -0.89 9.44 8.98
N ALA A 569 -0.09 9.75 7.96
CA ALA A 569 -0.48 10.66 6.89
C ALA A 569 -1.63 10.11 6.03
N ASP A 570 -1.66 8.79 5.82
CA ASP A 570 -2.61 8.13 4.93
C ASP A 570 -4.01 7.93 5.55
N VAL A 571 -4.20 8.22 6.85
CA VAL A 571 -5.52 8.10 7.50
C VAL A 571 -6.32 9.40 7.34
N THR A 572 -6.95 9.56 6.18
CA THR A 572 -7.73 10.75 5.81
C THR A 572 -9.18 10.40 5.44
N GLY A 573 -10.00 11.43 5.17
CA GLY A 573 -11.40 11.23 4.76
C GLY A 573 -12.27 10.57 5.83
N LEU A 574 -12.19 11.08 7.07
CA LEU A 574 -12.83 10.45 8.22
C LEU A 574 -14.35 10.67 8.28
N ILE A 575 -15.10 9.57 8.48
CA ILE A 575 -16.50 9.57 8.96
C ILE A 575 -16.52 8.80 10.27
N GLY A 576 -16.43 9.51 11.39
CA GLY A 576 -16.11 8.90 12.67
C GLY A 576 -14.69 8.33 12.65
N GLN A 577 -14.55 7.01 12.77
CA GLN A 577 -13.29 6.27 12.65
C GLN A 577 -13.15 5.56 11.29
N TYR A 578 -14.15 5.59 10.41
CA TYR A 578 -13.98 5.13 9.03
C TYR A 578 -13.08 6.09 8.27
N ALA A 579 -12.05 5.60 7.57
CA ALA A 579 -11.14 6.42 6.77
C ALA A 579 -11.28 6.07 5.28
N GLN A 580 -11.84 6.96 4.45
CA GLN A 580 -11.98 6.70 3.02
C GLN A 580 -10.64 6.74 2.29
N GLY A 581 -9.68 7.55 2.75
CA GLY A 581 -8.37 7.66 2.11
C GLY A 581 -7.43 6.50 2.37
N ASN A 582 -7.92 5.41 2.99
CA ASN A 582 -7.11 4.24 3.34
C ASN A 582 -7.90 2.92 3.19
N GLU A 583 -7.26 1.98 2.52
CA GLU A 583 -7.78 0.75 1.94
C GLU A 583 -8.45 -0.24 2.90
N PRO A 584 -8.00 -0.42 4.16
CA PRO A 584 -8.63 -1.34 5.11
C PRO A 584 -10.11 -1.01 5.36
N SER A 585 -10.53 0.24 5.14
CA SER A 585 -11.92 0.68 5.36
C SER A 585 -12.84 0.40 4.18
N HIS A 586 -12.33 0.21 2.96
CA HIS A 586 -13.09 0.30 1.71
C HIS A 586 -14.34 -0.59 1.61
N HIS A 587 -14.36 -1.77 2.25
CA HIS A 587 -15.53 -2.66 2.24
C HIS A 587 -16.55 -2.36 3.35
N MET A 588 -16.21 -1.54 4.35
CA MET A 588 -16.95 -1.46 5.62
C MET A 588 -18.36 -0.89 5.47
N ALA A 589 -18.57 0.06 4.55
CA ALA A 589 -19.91 0.59 4.27
C ALA A 589 -20.88 -0.48 3.75
N TYR A 590 -20.36 -1.56 3.15
CA TYR A 590 -21.16 -2.66 2.58
C TYR A 590 -21.51 -3.75 3.60
N LEU A 591 -20.92 -3.73 4.81
CA LEU A 591 -21.16 -4.73 5.86
C LEU A 591 -22.61 -4.77 6.34
N PHE A 592 -23.33 -3.66 6.26
CA PHE A 592 -24.73 -3.59 6.67
C PHE A 592 -25.66 -4.47 5.83
N ASN A 593 -25.30 -4.79 4.59
CA ASN A 593 -26.03 -5.78 3.79
C ASN A 593 -25.99 -7.18 4.42
N TYR A 594 -24.86 -7.58 5.01
CA TYR A 594 -24.72 -8.87 5.71
C TYR A 594 -25.50 -8.92 7.04
N ALA A 595 -25.95 -7.76 7.52
CA ALA A 595 -26.70 -7.60 8.76
C ALA A 595 -28.18 -7.28 8.55
N GLY A 596 -28.68 -7.33 7.30
CA GLY A 596 -30.08 -7.03 6.97
C GLY A 596 -30.42 -5.55 7.09
N LYS A 597 -29.43 -4.65 6.91
CA LYS A 597 -29.61 -3.18 6.94
C LYS A 597 -29.13 -2.49 5.65
N PRO A 598 -29.55 -2.92 4.45
CA PRO A 598 -29.05 -2.39 3.17
C PRO A 598 -29.23 -0.88 2.99
N TRP A 599 -30.27 -0.29 3.60
CA TRP A 599 -30.49 1.17 3.55
C TRP A 599 -29.34 1.96 4.18
N ARG A 600 -28.64 1.39 5.18
CA ARG A 600 -27.50 2.05 5.82
C ARG A 600 -26.27 2.05 4.93
N THR A 601 -26.06 0.98 4.15
CA THR A 601 -25.06 0.97 3.08
C THR A 601 -25.36 2.06 2.06
N GLN A 602 -26.62 2.20 1.62
CA GLN A 602 -27.02 3.21 0.62
C GLN A 602 -26.73 4.64 1.09
N GLU A 603 -27.01 4.95 2.36
CA GLU A 603 -26.66 6.25 2.97
C GLU A 603 -25.17 6.53 2.97
N LEU A 604 -24.37 5.59 3.48
CA LEU A 604 -22.92 5.77 3.62
C LEU A 604 -22.25 5.85 2.26
N VAL A 605 -22.60 4.97 1.32
CA VAL A 605 -22.06 4.99 -0.04
C VAL A 605 -22.46 6.27 -0.78
N SER A 606 -23.72 6.71 -0.67
CA SER A 606 -24.11 8.00 -1.26
C SER A 606 -23.35 9.16 -0.65
N LYS A 607 -23.08 9.15 0.66
CA LYS A 607 -22.35 10.21 1.35
C LYS A 607 -20.89 10.25 0.89
N ILE A 608 -20.20 9.10 0.92
CA ILE A 608 -18.79 8.97 0.53
C ILE A 608 -18.58 9.46 -0.92
N ASN A 609 -19.40 9.01 -1.86
CA ASN A 609 -19.30 9.44 -3.27
C ASN A 609 -19.47 10.96 -3.44
N LYS A 610 -20.32 11.60 -2.63
CA LYS A 610 -20.59 13.05 -2.73
C LYS A 610 -19.54 13.90 -2.04
N GLU A 611 -18.97 13.42 -0.94
CA GLU A 611 -18.09 14.23 -0.08
C GLU A 611 -16.60 14.02 -0.38
N PHE A 612 -16.18 12.86 -0.91
CA PHE A 612 -14.76 12.51 -1.04
C PHE A 612 -14.26 12.32 -2.47
N TYR A 613 -15.13 12.44 -3.48
CA TYR A 613 -14.76 12.35 -4.89
C TYR A 613 -15.27 13.59 -5.63
N LEU A 614 -14.36 14.53 -5.94
CA LEU A 614 -14.72 15.87 -6.44
C LEU A 614 -13.97 16.20 -7.74
N ASN A 615 -14.58 17.02 -8.59
CA ASN A 615 -13.95 17.53 -9.82
C ASN A 615 -13.00 18.70 -9.52
N SER A 616 -11.92 18.42 -8.79
CA SER A 616 -10.91 19.40 -8.39
C SER A 616 -9.54 18.74 -8.23
N PRO A 617 -8.44 19.52 -8.22
CA PRO A 617 -7.11 18.95 -7.97
C PRO A 617 -7.00 18.15 -6.68
N GLU A 618 -7.65 18.59 -5.60
CA GLU A 618 -7.75 17.89 -4.31
C GLU A 618 -8.92 16.88 -4.27
N GLY A 619 -9.39 16.44 -5.44
CA GLY A 619 -10.61 15.66 -5.59
C GLY A 619 -10.53 14.21 -5.10
N LEU A 620 -9.35 13.77 -4.67
CA LEU A 620 -9.10 12.51 -3.97
C LEU A 620 -8.62 12.83 -2.55
N ILE A 621 -9.24 12.19 -1.57
CA ILE A 621 -9.02 12.51 -0.15
C ILE A 621 -7.77 11.84 0.45
N GLY A 622 -7.15 10.92 -0.28
CA GLY A 622 -5.91 10.20 0.04
C GLY A 622 -5.25 9.71 -1.25
N ASN A 623 -4.18 8.93 -1.09
CA ASN A 623 -3.40 8.35 -2.18
C ASN A 623 -4.31 7.69 -3.22
N GLU A 624 -4.04 7.86 -4.52
CA GLU A 624 -4.85 7.22 -5.56
C GLU A 624 -4.61 5.69 -5.63
N ASP A 625 -3.45 5.25 -5.13
CA ASP A 625 -2.99 3.86 -5.00
C ASP A 625 -3.19 3.03 -6.26
N CYS A 626 -2.60 3.55 -7.34
CA CYS A 626 -2.49 2.89 -8.64
C CYS A 626 -3.85 2.48 -9.25
N GLY A 627 -4.91 3.21 -8.97
CA GLY A 627 -6.27 2.91 -9.43
C GLY A 627 -7.22 2.46 -8.32
N GLN A 628 -6.75 2.15 -7.12
CA GLN A 628 -7.60 1.51 -6.11
C GLN A 628 -8.72 2.43 -5.62
N MET A 629 -8.42 3.69 -5.29
CA MET A 629 -9.42 4.67 -4.87
C MET A 629 -10.46 4.94 -5.98
N SER A 630 -9.97 5.02 -7.22
CA SER A 630 -10.80 5.21 -8.40
C SER A 630 -11.69 4.00 -8.69
N ALA A 631 -11.19 2.78 -8.50
CA ALA A 631 -11.95 1.55 -8.68
C ALA A 631 -13.07 1.42 -7.63
N TRP A 632 -12.83 1.84 -6.39
CA TRP A 632 -13.87 1.93 -5.37
C TRP A 632 -15.02 2.84 -5.81
N HIS A 633 -14.68 4.04 -6.31
CA HIS A 633 -15.67 5.00 -6.80
C HIS A 633 -16.48 4.44 -7.97
N ILE A 634 -15.82 3.83 -8.97
CA ILE A 634 -16.49 3.25 -10.14
C ILE A 634 -17.50 2.19 -9.71
N PHE A 635 -17.10 1.20 -8.91
CA PHE A 635 -18.00 0.17 -8.39
C PHE A 635 -19.20 0.78 -7.65
N SER A 636 -18.91 1.64 -6.69
CA SER A 636 -19.93 2.27 -5.86
C SER A 636 -20.88 3.14 -6.68
N ALA A 637 -20.40 3.86 -7.69
CA ALA A 637 -21.22 4.69 -8.58
C ALA A 637 -22.11 3.87 -9.52
N MET A 638 -21.65 2.67 -9.94
CA MET A 638 -22.49 1.70 -10.65
C MET A 638 -23.56 1.06 -9.75
N GLY A 639 -23.36 1.09 -8.42
CA GLY A 639 -24.31 0.61 -7.42
C GLY A 639 -23.99 -0.76 -6.82
N PHE A 640 -22.76 -1.27 -6.93
CA PHE A 640 -22.34 -2.54 -6.32
C PHE A 640 -20.82 -2.60 -6.08
N TYR A 641 -20.36 -3.38 -5.10
CA TYR A 641 -18.95 -3.45 -4.71
C TYR A 641 -18.50 -4.87 -4.31
N PRO A 642 -17.27 -5.31 -4.66
CA PRO A 642 -16.71 -6.60 -4.25
C PRO A 642 -16.24 -6.58 -2.78
N ALA A 643 -17.17 -6.64 -1.82
CA ALA A 643 -16.84 -6.64 -0.39
C ALA A 643 -15.96 -7.83 0.04
N THR A 644 -16.05 -8.95 -0.69
CA THR A 644 -15.20 -10.12 -0.54
C THR A 644 -14.67 -10.52 -1.92
N PRO A 645 -13.54 -9.96 -2.39
CA PRO A 645 -12.95 -10.39 -3.65
C PRO A 645 -12.71 -11.92 -3.66
N ALA A 646 -12.75 -12.53 -4.85
CA ALA A 646 -12.78 -13.98 -5.07
C ALA A 646 -14.05 -14.74 -4.65
N SER A 647 -15.04 -14.11 -4.01
CA SER A 647 -16.32 -14.78 -3.65
C SER A 647 -17.26 -15.06 -4.84
N GLY A 648 -17.10 -14.34 -5.96
CA GLY A 648 -18.01 -14.43 -7.11
C GLY A 648 -19.32 -13.63 -6.95
N ILE A 649 -19.44 -12.82 -5.89
CA ILE A 649 -20.56 -11.90 -5.69
C ILE A 649 -20.10 -10.45 -5.51
N TYR A 650 -20.98 -9.52 -5.83
CA TYR A 650 -20.85 -8.11 -5.55
C TYR A 650 -21.99 -7.65 -4.66
N THR A 651 -21.69 -6.97 -3.55
CA THR A 651 -22.69 -6.46 -2.62
C THR A 651 -23.31 -5.19 -3.18
N LEU A 652 -24.65 -5.06 -3.13
CA LEU A 652 -25.34 -3.90 -3.70
C LEU A 652 -25.25 -2.66 -2.79
N GLY A 653 -25.12 -1.50 -3.43
CA GLY A 653 -25.18 -0.18 -2.83
C GLY A 653 -26.31 0.66 -3.42
N THR A 654 -26.01 1.87 -3.86
CA THR A 654 -26.92 2.76 -4.59
C THR A 654 -26.22 3.34 -5.82
N PRO A 655 -26.86 3.33 -7.01
CA PRO A 655 -26.29 3.93 -8.21
C PRO A 655 -26.25 5.46 -8.12
N VAL A 656 -25.29 6.07 -8.82
CA VAL A 656 -25.15 7.53 -9.00
C VAL A 656 -25.74 7.99 -10.33
N PHE A 657 -25.73 7.13 -11.35
CA PHE A 657 -26.21 7.44 -12.70
C PHE A 657 -27.58 6.82 -12.98
N GLU A 658 -28.38 7.48 -13.83
CA GLU A 658 -29.67 6.97 -14.28
C GLU A 658 -29.52 5.69 -15.10
N GLU A 659 -28.43 5.58 -15.86
CA GLU A 659 -28.10 4.39 -16.64
C GLU A 659 -26.57 4.21 -16.72
N VAL A 660 -26.13 2.97 -16.53
CA VAL A 660 -24.76 2.51 -16.77
C VAL A 660 -24.80 1.29 -17.69
N LYS A 661 -23.99 1.26 -18.75
CA LYS A 661 -23.80 0.08 -19.61
C LYS A 661 -22.38 -0.43 -19.50
N LEU A 662 -22.24 -1.73 -19.25
CA LEU A 662 -20.98 -2.46 -19.24
C LEU A 662 -20.86 -3.24 -20.55
N HIS A 663 -19.90 -2.85 -21.39
CA HIS A 663 -19.59 -3.56 -22.63
C HIS A 663 -18.53 -4.61 -22.35
N LEU A 664 -18.96 -5.86 -22.28
CA LEU A 664 -18.13 -6.98 -21.83
C LEU A 664 -17.29 -7.54 -22.98
N GLU A 665 -16.12 -8.11 -22.65
CA GLU A 665 -15.21 -8.70 -23.67
C GLU A 665 -15.83 -9.90 -24.42
N ASN A 666 -16.87 -10.52 -23.87
CA ASN A 666 -17.63 -11.59 -24.54
C ASN A 666 -18.66 -11.06 -25.56
N GLY A 667 -18.67 -9.74 -25.84
CA GLY A 667 -19.56 -9.07 -26.80
C GLY A 667 -20.96 -8.77 -26.25
N LYS A 668 -21.25 -9.12 -25.00
CA LYS A 668 -22.53 -8.82 -24.35
C LYS A 668 -22.50 -7.45 -23.69
N THR A 669 -23.69 -6.97 -23.33
CA THR A 669 -23.85 -5.76 -22.53
C THR A 669 -24.71 -6.05 -21.32
N PHE A 670 -24.26 -5.58 -20.16
CA PHE A 670 -25.05 -5.54 -18.93
C PHE A 670 -25.42 -4.09 -18.63
N THR A 671 -26.71 -3.81 -18.48
CA THR A 671 -27.23 -2.46 -18.25
C THR A 671 -27.78 -2.34 -16.84
N ILE A 672 -27.36 -1.32 -16.12
CA ILE A 672 -27.92 -0.92 -14.83
C ILE A 672 -28.72 0.34 -15.08
N ALA A 673 -29.98 0.37 -14.67
CA ALA A 673 -30.84 1.54 -14.79
C ALA A 673 -31.42 1.90 -13.42
N ALA A 674 -31.58 3.19 -13.13
CA ALA A 674 -32.14 3.68 -11.88
C ALA A 674 -33.32 4.62 -12.18
N ARG A 675 -34.54 4.14 -11.94
CA ARG A 675 -35.77 4.92 -12.12
C ARG A 675 -36.00 5.82 -10.91
N ASN A 676 -36.49 7.03 -11.16
CA ASN A 676 -36.75 8.06 -10.15
C ASN A 676 -35.51 8.51 -9.35
N LEU A 677 -34.30 8.26 -9.87
CA LEU A 677 -33.06 8.70 -9.25
C LEU A 677 -32.98 10.24 -9.22
N THR A 678 -32.70 10.79 -8.04
CA THR A 678 -32.41 12.22 -7.85
C THR A 678 -31.46 12.37 -6.66
N ASN A 679 -30.93 13.58 -6.43
CA ASN A 679 -30.08 13.85 -5.25
C ASN A 679 -30.72 13.46 -3.90
N LYS A 680 -32.07 13.45 -3.83
CA LYS A 680 -32.84 13.02 -2.66
C LYS A 680 -33.28 11.57 -2.74
N ASN A 681 -33.49 11.04 -3.94
CA ASN A 681 -33.98 9.68 -4.17
C ASN A 681 -32.82 8.72 -4.42
N PHE A 682 -32.15 8.27 -3.36
CA PHE A 682 -31.04 7.31 -3.43
C PHE A 682 -31.32 6.01 -2.64
N TYR A 683 -32.49 5.88 -2.02
CA TYR A 683 -32.87 4.62 -1.37
C TYR A 683 -33.53 3.67 -2.36
N VAL A 684 -33.10 2.41 -2.34
CA VAL A 684 -33.62 1.37 -3.24
C VAL A 684 -34.90 0.77 -2.67
N GLN A 685 -36.02 0.92 -3.38
CA GLN A 685 -37.33 0.36 -3.02
C GLN A 685 -37.55 -1.05 -3.57
N GLY A 686 -37.03 -1.31 -4.77
CA GLY A 686 -37.18 -2.58 -5.49
C GLY A 686 -36.13 -2.70 -6.58
N ILE A 687 -35.89 -3.93 -7.03
CA ILE A 687 -34.99 -4.22 -8.15
C ILE A 687 -35.66 -5.24 -9.06
N GLU A 688 -35.48 -5.07 -10.37
CA GLU A 688 -35.76 -6.09 -11.38
C GLU A 688 -34.45 -6.54 -12.03
N LEU A 689 -34.20 -7.84 -12.10
CA LEU A 689 -33.15 -8.42 -12.93
C LEU A 689 -33.81 -9.12 -14.12
N ASN A 690 -33.55 -8.65 -15.33
CA ASN A 690 -34.15 -9.15 -16.57
C ASN A 690 -35.69 -9.20 -16.51
N ARG A 691 -36.31 -8.13 -15.97
CA ARG A 691 -37.77 -7.97 -15.76
C ARG A 691 -38.39 -8.92 -14.73
N VAL A 692 -37.57 -9.60 -13.94
CA VAL A 692 -38.01 -10.45 -12.82
C VAL A 692 -37.65 -9.75 -11.52
N ALA A 693 -38.58 -9.72 -10.56
CA ALA A 693 -38.34 -9.15 -9.24
C ALA A 693 -37.10 -9.78 -8.58
N TYR A 694 -36.22 -8.94 -8.06
CA TYR A 694 -34.93 -9.32 -7.49
C TYR A 694 -34.77 -8.74 -6.09
N ASN A 695 -34.91 -9.59 -5.08
CA ASN A 695 -34.90 -9.13 -3.68
C ASN A 695 -33.51 -9.13 -3.06
N ASN A 696 -32.53 -9.80 -3.67
CA ASN A 696 -31.20 -9.92 -3.08
C ASN A 696 -30.51 -8.55 -2.94
N THR A 697 -29.63 -8.45 -1.95
CA THR A 697 -28.77 -7.29 -1.71
C THR A 697 -27.34 -7.53 -2.21
N PHE A 698 -27.17 -8.47 -3.12
CA PHE A 698 -25.94 -8.78 -3.85
C PHE A 698 -26.30 -9.20 -5.28
N ILE A 699 -25.34 -9.18 -6.20
CA ILE A 699 -25.45 -9.74 -7.56
C ILE A 699 -24.28 -10.69 -7.80
N LYS A 700 -24.48 -11.78 -8.55
CA LYS A 700 -23.40 -12.71 -8.89
C LYS A 700 -22.60 -12.19 -10.09
N SER A 701 -21.32 -12.51 -10.16
CA SER A 701 -20.50 -12.21 -11.35
C SER A 701 -21.09 -12.83 -12.61
N GLU A 702 -21.63 -14.04 -12.51
CA GLU A 702 -22.30 -14.76 -13.60
C GLU A 702 -23.50 -13.99 -14.17
N ASP A 703 -24.27 -13.30 -13.32
CA ASP A 703 -25.44 -12.51 -13.75
C ASP A 703 -25.00 -11.33 -14.63
N ILE A 704 -23.87 -10.70 -14.28
CA ILE A 704 -23.27 -9.62 -15.07
C ILE A 704 -22.70 -10.20 -16.38
N GLU A 705 -21.92 -11.28 -16.31
CA GLU A 705 -21.26 -11.91 -17.46
C GLU A 705 -22.24 -12.42 -18.51
N GLN A 706 -23.45 -12.78 -18.10
CA GLN A 706 -24.51 -13.20 -19.00
C GLN A 706 -25.13 -12.05 -19.81
N GLY A 707 -24.83 -10.80 -19.46
CA GLY A 707 -25.48 -9.61 -19.99
C GLY A 707 -26.91 -9.47 -19.48
N GLY A 708 -27.62 -8.43 -19.94
CA GLY A 708 -29.02 -8.19 -19.55
C GLY A 708 -29.23 -6.85 -18.89
N THR A 709 -30.25 -6.73 -18.05
CA THR A 709 -30.62 -5.46 -17.43
C THR A 709 -31.02 -5.62 -15.97
N MET A 710 -30.45 -4.79 -15.10
CA MET A 710 -30.82 -4.61 -13.71
C MET A 710 -31.44 -3.22 -13.53
N VAL A 711 -32.67 -3.15 -13.04
CA VAL A 711 -33.40 -1.89 -12.87
C VAL A 711 -33.65 -1.65 -11.39
N PHE A 712 -33.16 -0.55 -10.86
CA PHE A 712 -33.40 -0.07 -9.50
C PHE A 712 -34.58 0.91 -9.50
N GLU A 713 -35.50 0.73 -8.55
CA GLU A 713 -36.56 1.71 -8.24
C GLU A 713 -36.13 2.54 -7.04
N MET A 714 -35.96 3.85 -7.23
CA MET A 714 -35.41 4.75 -6.22
C MET A 714 -36.50 5.56 -5.49
N ALA A 715 -36.27 5.91 -4.22
CA ALA A 715 -37.11 6.83 -3.44
C ALA A 715 -36.31 7.62 -2.41
N SER A 716 -36.96 8.62 -1.81
CA SER A 716 -36.34 9.51 -0.81
C SER A 716 -36.33 8.97 0.61
N ALA A 717 -37.06 7.89 0.89
CA ALA A 717 -37.16 7.29 2.22
C ALA A 717 -36.66 5.83 2.17
N PRO A 718 -35.99 5.34 3.23
CA PRO A 718 -35.51 3.96 3.28
C PRO A 718 -36.65 2.95 3.31
N ASN A 719 -36.47 1.83 2.61
CA ASN A 719 -37.33 0.65 2.76
C ASN A 719 -36.70 -0.32 3.78
N TYR A 720 -37.16 -0.26 5.03
CA TYR A 720 -36.66 -1.12 6.10
C TYR A 720 -37.06 -2.60 5.98
N GLN A 721 -37.94 -2.95 5.04
CA GLN A 721 -38.42 -4.33 4.83
C GLN A 721 -37.71 -5.05 3.67
N ARG A 722 -36.88 -4.35 2.89
CA ARG A 722 -36.18 -4.93 1.74
C ARG A 722 -34.87 -5.60 2.17
N GLY A 723 -34.62 -6.82 1.71
CA GLY A 723 -33.32 -7.48 1.84
C GLY A 723 -32.96 -7.86 3.28
N ILE A 724 -33.99 -8.15 4.08
CA ILE A 724 -33.84 -8.52 5.50
C ILE A 724 -33.92 -10.04 5.72
N ASN A 725 -34.37 -10.79 4.71
CA ASN A 725 -34.48 -12.25 4.79
C ASN A 725 -33.11 -12.91 4.59
N GLU A 726 -32.89 -14.05 5.24
CA GLU A 726 -31.59 -14.75 5.24
C GLU A 726 -31.08 -15.10 3.84
N ASN A 727 -31.98 -15.48 2.94
CA ASN A 727 -31.70 -15.87 1.56
C ASN A 727 -31.54 -14.69 0.59
N GLU A 728 -31.83 -13.45 1.04
CA GLU A 728 -31.69 -12.23 0.24
C GLU A 728 -30.36 -11.52 0.52
N MET A 729 -29.71 -11.79 1.66
CA MET A 729 -28.44 -11.18 2.04
C MET A 729 -27.23 -11.91 1.44
N PRO A 730 -26.09 -11.23 1.23
CA PRO A 730 -24.84 -11.92 0.93
C PRO A 730 -24.41 -12.80 2.11
N VAL A 731 -23.71 -13.89 1.78
CA VAL A 731 -23.15 -14.83 2.76
C VAL A 731 -21.65 -14.97 2.52
N ALA A 732 -20.87 -14.62 3.53
CA ALA A 732 -19.45 -14.92 3.67
C ALA A 732 -19.27 -15.67 4.99
N MET A 733 -19.30 -17.01 4.90
CA MET A 733 -19.28 -17.90 6.06
C MET A 733 -18.32 -19.05 5.80
N ILE A 734 -17.52 -19.37 6.81
CA ILE A 734 -16.64 -20.53 6.83
C ILE A 734 -17.21 -21.59 7.79
N ASP A 735 -17.16 -22.86 7.38
CA ASP A 735 -17.41 -23.98 8.29
C ASP A 735 -16.30 -24.03 9.36
N ASP A 736 -16.68 -23.73 10.59
CA ASP A 736 -15.79 -23.63 11.75
C ASP A 736 -15.79 -24.88 12.64
N ALA A 737 -16.51 -25.95 12.27
CA ALA A 737 -16.65 -27.14 13.12
C ALA A 737 -15.32 -27.82 13.49
N GLY A 738 -14.32 -27.71 12.61
CA GLY A 738 -12.96 -28.23 12.81
C GLY A 738 -12.02 -27.32 13.59
N PHE A 739 -12.37 -26.06 13.79
CA PHE A 739 -11.47 -25.04 14.32
C PHE A 739 -11.63 -24.88 15.82
N VAL A 740 -10.49 -24.78 16.53
CA VAL A 740 -10.46 -24.46 17.95
C VAL A 740 -9.53 -23.27 18.13
N PRO A 741 -10.03 -22.12 18.62
CA PRO A 741 -9.19 -20.94 18.83
C PRO A 741 -8.16 -21.19 19.93
N VAL A 742 -7.08 -20.42 19.90
CA VAL A 742 -6.07 -20.47 20.96
C VAL A 742 -6.62 -19.77 22.22
N PRO A 743 -6.50 -20.37 23.42
CA PRO A 743 -6.94 -19.74 24.67
C PRO A 743 -6.27 -18.38 24.92
N TYR A 744 -6.87 -17.56 25.76
CA TYR A 744 -6.31 -16.27 26.17
C TYR A 744 -6.30 -16.10 27.69
N PHE A 745 -5.47 -15.17 28.17
CA PHE A 745 -5.40 -14.82 29.59
C PHE A 745 -6.35 -13.67 29.93
N GLU A 746 -7.11 -13.80 31.03
CA GLU A 746 -7.93 -12.71 31.59
C GLU A 746 -7.19 -12.03 32.75
N ILE A 747 -5.97 -11.60 32.46
CA ILE A 747 -5.11 -10.81 33.33
C ILE A 747 -4.30 -9.85 32.46
N THR A 748 -3.80 -8.75 33.03
CA THR A 748 -3.12 -7.69 32.28
C THR A 748 -1.61 -7.62 32.56
N SER A 749 -1.09 -8.52 33.40
CA SER A 749 0.33 -8.54 33.74
C SER A 749 0.87 -9.96 33.83
N ASN A 750 2.06 -10.16 33.30
CA ASN A 750 2.87 -11.37 33.44
C ASN A 750 3.90 -11.26 34.61
N LYS A 751 3.85 -10.17 35.39
CA LYS A 751 4.79 -9.87 36.47
C LYS A 751 4.28 -10.43 37.81
N ILE A 752 5.09 -11.28 38.44
CA ILE A 752 4.81 -11.93 39.73
C ILE A 752 5.54 -11.14 40.82
N LYS A 753 4.83 -10.38 41.66
CA LYS A 753 5.42 -9.71 42.85
C LYS A 753 5.64 -10.74 43.96
N GLU A 754 4.59 -11.09 44.71
CA GLU A 754 4.63 -12.19 45.68
C GLU A 754 4.01 -13.46 45.11
N ALA A 755 2.83 -13.30 44.51
CA ALA A 755 2.05 -14.31 43.84
C ALA A 755 1.21 -13.65 42.74
N LEU A 756 0.93 -14.38 41.67
CA LEU A 756 0.04 -13.96 40.59
C LEU A 756 -1.00 -15.05 40.35
N THR A 757 -2.28 -14.67 40.42
CA THR A 757 -3.37 -15.57 40.06
C THR A 757 -3.57 -15.52 38.54
N VAL A 758 -3.37 -16.65 37.88
CA VAL A 758 -3.51 -16.79 36.43
C VAL A 758 -4.93 -17.26 36.10
N VAL A 759 -5.62 -16.45 35.30
CA VAL A 759 -6.97 -16.72 34.79
C VAL A 759 -6.88 -16.93 33.28
N MET A 760 -7.43 -18.04 32.80
CA MET A 760 -7.44 -18.39 31.37
C MET A 760 -8.88 -18.60 30.90
N LYS A 761 -9.14 -18.23 29.65
CA LYS A 761 -10.44 -18.37 28.99
C LYS A 761 -10.25 -18.81 27.55
N ASP A 762 -11.35 -19.23 26.94
CA ASP A 762 -11.43 -19.55 25.53
C ASP A 762 -12.64 -18.80 24.93
N ILE A 763 -12.56 -18.48 23.62
CA ILE A 763 -13.65 -17.83 22.90
C ILE A 763 -14.78 -18.86 22.64
N ASP A 764 -14.42 -20.12 22.41
CA ASP A 764 -15.36 -21.23 22.35
C ASP A 764 -15.60 -21.78 23.76
N LYS A 765 -16.80 -21.53 24.28
CA LYS A 765 -17.23 -21.98 25.62
C LYS A 765 -17.32 -23.50 25.76
N GLU A 766 -17.36 -24.23 24.65
CA GLU A 766 -17.39 -25.70 24.64
C GLU A 766 -15.99 -26.31 24.65
N ALA A 767 -14.95 -25.52 24.38
CA ALA A 767 -13.57 -25.99 24.39
C ALA A 767 -13.04 -26.16 25.82
N THR A 768 -12.26 -27.23 26.02
CA THR A 768 -11.52 -27.45 27.27
C THR A 768 -10.10 -26.94 27.13
N VAL A 769 -9.69 -26.03 28.02
CA VAL A 769 -8.33 -25.51 28.07
C VAL A 769 -7.40 -26.45 28.83
N PHE A 770 -6.20 -26.65 28.31
CA PHE A 770 -5.11 -27.39 28.94
C PHE A 770 -3.88 -26.48 29.06
N TYR A 771 -3.13 -26.65 30.14
CA TYR A 771 -1.90 -25.91 30.36
C TYR A 771 -0.81 -26.79 30.97
N SER A 772 0.45 -26.42 30.75
CA SER A 772 1.62 -26.99 31.39
C SER A 772 2.50 -25.85 31.93
N ILE A 773 3.03 -26.03 33.14
CA ILE A 773 3.90 -25.04 33.78
C ILE A 773 5.33 -25.58 33.76
N GLN A 774 6.24 -24.79 33.22
CA GLN A 774 7.67 -25.02 33.28
C GLN A 774 8.31 -23.91 34.13
N PRO A 775 8.62 -24.18 35.42
CA PRO A 775 9.39 -23.25 36.22
C PRO A 775 10.78 -23.02 35.63
N GLU A 776 11.32 -21.82 35.82
CA GLU A 776 12.66 -21.48 35.35
C GLU A 776 13.72 -22.47 35.87
N GLY A 777 14.62 -22.90 34.98
CA GLY A 777 15.66 -23.90 35.30
C GLY A 777 15.15 -25.32 35.57
N LYS A 778 13.85 -25.59 35.37
CA LYS A 778 13.24 -26.91 35.58
C LYS A 778 12.65 -27.47 34.28
N LYS A 779 12.41 -28.79 34.28
CA LYS A 779 11.70 -29.48 33.19
C LYS A 779 10.24 -29.07 33.15
N GLU A 780 9.65 -29.15 31.97
CA GLU A 780 8.22 -28.93 31.76
C GLU A 780 7.38 -29.90 32.60
N GLY A 781 6.30 -29.38 33.19
CA GLY A 781 5.32 -30.17 33.92
C GLY A 781 4.42 -31.01 33.00
N THR A 782 3.44 -31.68 33.61
CA THR A 782 2.43 -32.43 32.86
C THR A 782 1.29 -31.51 32.41
N TRP A 783 0.78 -31.75 31.20
CA TRP A 783 -0.44 -31.11 30.71
C TRP A 783 -1.61 -31.37 31.66
N THR A 784 -2.23 -30.29 32.12
CA THR A 784 -3.28 -30.29 33.13
C THR A 784 -4.51 -29.59 32.57
N LYS A 785 -5.70 -30.19 32.78
CA LYS A 785 -6.98 -29.55 32.43
C LYS A 785 -7.21 -28.33 33.31
N TYR A 786 -7.44 -27.17 32.70
CA TYR A 786 -7.80 -25.95 33.40
C TYR A 786 -9.25 -26.05 33.89
N THR A 787 -9.43 -26.04 35.21
CA THR A 787 -10.76 -26.09 35.86
C THR A 787 -11.02 -24.91 36.78
N LYS A 788 -9.96 -24.21 37.20
CA LYS A 788 -10.00 -23.03 38.07
C LYS A 788 -8.69 -22.25 37.93
N PRO A 789 -8.67 -20.96 38.33
CA PRO A 789 -7.44 -20.18 38.41
C PRO A 789 -6.36 -20.87 39.25
N PHE A 790 -5.09 -20.70 38.86
CA PHE A 790 -3.93 -21.21 39.59
C PHE A 790 -2.98 -20.05 39.94
N VAL A 791 -2.06 -20.29 40.89
CA VAL A 791 -1.17 -19.25 41.41
C VAL A 791 0.27 -19.55 41.04
N LEU A 792 0.92 -18.58 40.40
CA LEU A 792 2.37 -18.58 40.17
C LEU A 792 3.07 -17.76 41.26
N ARG A 793 4.19 -18.27 41.78
CA ARG A 793 5.02 -17.58 42.80
C ARG A 793 6.46 -17.32 42.34
N ASN A 794 6.88 -18.01 41.29
CA ASN A 794 8.21 -17.96 40.71
C ASN A 794 8.08 -17.79 39.19
N ALA A 795 9.14 -17.32 38.53
CA ALA A 795 9.21 -17.23 37.08
C ALA A 795 8.92 -18.59 36.44
N SER A 796 8.12 -18.60 35.39
CA SER A 796 7.63 -19.82 34.75
C SER A 796 7.19 -19.55 33.32
N LEU A 797 7.46 -20.48 32.42
CA LEU A 797 6.82 -20.55 31.11
C LEU A 797 5.53 -21.36 31.24
N VAL A 798 4.41 -20.80 30.83
CA VAL A 798 3.13 -21.52 30.74
C VAL A 798 2.85 -21.83 29.28
N LYS A 799 2.79 -23.11 28.93
CA LYS A 799 2.32 -23.58 27.62
C LYS A 799 0.84 -23.93 27.71
N TYR A 800 0.08 -23.66 26.65
CA TYR A 800 -1.37 -23.85 26.66
C TYR A 800 -1.96 -24.16 25.29
N TYR A 801 -3.10 -24.85 25.29
CA TYR A 801 -3.95 -25.09 24.12
C TYR A 801 -5.41 -25.34 24.57
N ALA A 802 -6.33 -25.32 23.62
CA ALA A 802 -7.70 -25.76 23.80
C ALA A 802 -8.03 -26.99 22.96
N GLN A 803 -8.99 -27.79 23.43
CA GLN A 803 -9.47 -28.98 22.74
C GLN A 803 -10.99 -29.05 22.78
N LYS A 804 -11.59 -29.37 21.62
CA LYS A 804 -13.03 -29.62 21.45
C LYS A 804 -13.22 -30.93 20.69
N GLY A 805 -13.71 -31.96 21.38
CA GLY A 805 -13.75 -33.31 20.83
C GLY A 805 -12.35 -33.80 20.46
N SER A 806 -12.15 -34.18 19.18
CA SER A 806 -10.84 -34.57 18.63
C SER A 806 -10.01 -33.38 18.10
N ASN A 807 -10.60 -32.20 17.98
CA ASN A 807 -9.94 -31.03 17.41
C ASN A 807 -9.16 -30.29 18.49
N LYS A 808 -7.96 -29.81 18.16
CA LYS A 808 -7.05 -29.12 19.07
C LYS A 808 -6.60 -27.80 18.46
N SER A 809 -6.53 -26.74 19.27
CA SER A 809 -5.95 -25.46 18.85
C SER A 809 -4.45 -25.62 18.57
N LYS A 810 -3.85 -24.58 17.98
CA LYS A 810 -2.40 -24.44 18.03
C LYS A 810 -1.93 -24.29 19.49
N GLU A 811 -0.73 -24.77 19.77
CA GLU A 811 -0.09 -24.58 21.07
C GLU A 811 0.57 -23.20 21.11
N ALA A 812 0.37 -22.49 22.21
CA ALA A 812 1.00 -21.21 22.47
C ALA A 812 1.68 -21.24 23.85
N SER A 813 2.49 -20.21 24.11
CA SER A 813 3.21 -20.08 25.36
C SER A 813 3.22 -18.65 25.87
N GLN A 814 3.43 -18.51 27.17
CA GLN A 814 3.51 -17.23 27.86
C GLN A 814 4.58 -17.28 28.95
N GLN A 815 5.55 -16.37 28.86
CA GLN A 815 6.57 -16.21 29.89
C GLN A 815 6.04 -15.34 31.04
N PHE A 816 6.15 -15.84 32.27
CA PHE A 816 5.88 -15.10 33.49
C PHE A 816 7.18 -14.83 34.24
N TYR A 817 7.30 -13.63 34.79
CA TYR A 817 8.54 -13.13 35.38
C TYR A 817 8.36 -12.85 36.87
N LYS A 818 9.35 -13.21 37.68
CA LYS A 818 9.37 -12.86 39.11
C LYS A 818 10.01 -11.49 39.24
N VAL A 819 9.24 -10.50 39.69
CA VAL A 819 9.73 -9.13 39.79
C VAL A 819 10.18 -8.77 41.19
N VAL A 820 11.19 -7.91 41.27
CA VAL A 820 11.74 -7.43 42.53
C VAL A 820 10.81 -6.38 43.14
N SER A 821 10.48 -6.53 44.43
CA SER A 821 9.55 -5.63 45.15
C SER A 821 10.17 -4.92 46.35
N ASP A 822 11.50 -4.95 46.49
CA ASP A 822 12.25 -4.31 47.57
C ASP A 822 12.58 -2.83 47.31
N ARG A 823 12.19 -2.31 46.14
CA ARG A 823 12.56 -0.99 45.64
C ARG A 823 11.43 -0.30 44.88
N THR A 824 11.54 1.02 44.74
CA THR A 824 10.72 1.88 43.88
C THR A 824 11.63 2.78 43.03
N ILE A 825 11.13 3.33 41.93
CA ILE A 825 11.89 4.24 41.07
C ILE A 825 11.13 5.54 40.84
N THR A 826 11.87 6.65 40.81
CA THR A 826 11.40 7.94 40.30
C THR A 826 12.26 8.32 39.12
N ILE A 827 11.64 8.41 37.93
CA ILE A 827 12.30 8.85 36.71
C ILE A 827 12.07 10.36 36.59
N LYS A 828 13.16 11.12 36.41
CA LYS A 828 13.09 12.58 36.23
C LYS A 828 13.01 12.98 34.76
N SER A 829 13.53 12.13 33.87
CA SER A 829 13.47 12.33 32.43
C SER A 829 12.07 12.04 31.87
N LYS A 830 11.74 12.65 30.73
CA LYS A 830 10.46 12.44 30.07
C LYS A 830 10.57 11.24 29.13
N VAL A 831 9.95 10.13 29.52
CA VAL A 831 9.86 8.95 28.65
C VAL A 831 9.10 9.28 27.36
N HIS A 832 9.58 8.76 26.25
CA HIS A 832 8.90 8.86 24.96
C HIS A 832 7.60 8.05 25.00
N SER A 833 6.48 8.65 24.59
CA SER A 833 5.15 8.05 24.72
C SER A 833 4.99 6.72 23.99
N MET A 834 5.76 6.52 22.92
CA MET A 834 5.74 5.28 22.11
C MET A 834 6.45 4.10 22.79
N TYR A 835 7.43 4.36 23.67
CA TYR A 835 8.32 3.35 24.25
C TYR A 835 8.36 3.54 25.76
N THR A 836 7.31 3.07 26.44
CA THR A 836 7.15 3.27 27.89
C THR A 836 7.47 2.02 28.71
N ALA A 837 7.68 0.87 28.06
CA ALA A 837 7.84 -0.44 28.69
C ALA A 837 6.73 -0.82 29.71
N GLY A 838 5.55 -0.21 29.61
CA GLY A 838 4.48 -0.37 30.61
C GLY A 838 4.68 0.43 31.89
N GLY A 839 5.58 1.40 31.91
CA GLY A 839 5.75 2.38 32.98
C GLY A 839 7.04 2.24 33.80
N PRO A 840 7.26 3.11 34.80
CA PRO A 840 8.54 3.23 35.50
C PRO A 840 9.07 1.95 36.13
N GLU A 841 8.18 1.08 36.63
CA GLU A 841 8.57 -0.19 37.26
C GLU A 841 9.34 -1.13 36.33
N ALA A 842 9.22 -0.96 35.00
CA ALA A 842 9.98 -1.77 34.04
C ALA A 842 11.50 -1.64 34.23
N LEU A 843 12.00 -0.48 34.66
CA LEU A 843 13.44 -0.25 34.84
C LEU A 843 14.05 -0.90 36.10
N ILE A 844 13.25 -1.56 36.93
CA ILE A 844 13.68 -2.12 38.21
C ILE A 844 13.03 -3.47 38.52
N ASP A 845 12.42 -4.10 37.52
CA ASP A 845 11.65 -5.32 37.74
C ASP A 845 12.52 -6.57 37.69
N GLY A 846 13.78 -6.45 37.27
CA GLY A 846 14.75 -7.54 37.18
C GLY A 846 14.65 -8.35 35.89
N ILE A 847 13.87 -7.91 34.91
CA ILE A 847 13.75 -8.50 33.59
C ILE A 847 14.67 -7.70 32.65
N THR A 848 15.45 -8.39 31.82
CA THR A 848 16.25 -7.74 30.78
C THR A 848 15.65 -8.00 29.41
N GLY A 849 15.36 -6.94 28.68
CA GLY A 849 14.91 -6.94 27.31
C GLY A 849 15.93 -7.53 26.34
N THR A 850 15.45 -7.96 25.19
CA THR A 850 16.31 -8.52 24.13
C THR A 850 16.80 -7.44 23.17
N SER A 851 17.72 -7.78 22.26
CA SER A 851 18.11 -6.88 21.17
C SER A 851 16.97 -6.53 20.21
N ASN A 852 15.85 -7.28 20.25
CA ASN A 852 14.64 -6.91 19.53
C ASN A 852 13.85 -5.89 20.34
N TRP A 853 14.01 -4.61 20.03
CA TRP A 853 13.32 -3.55 20.76
C TRP A 853 11.82 -3.44 20.50
N LYS A 854 11.34 -4.11 19.45
CA LYS A 854 9.93 -4.13 19.06
C LYS A 854 9.07 -4.94 20.03
N THR A 855 9.67 -5.71 20.93
CA THR A 855 8.97 -6.47 22.00
C THR A 855 8.25 -5.56 23.00
N GLY A 856 8.56 -4.26 23.02
CA GLY A 856 7.94 -3.28 23.91
C GLY A 856 8.52 -3.28 25.32
N GLU A 857 9.66 -3.92 25.54
CA GLU A 857 10.37 -3.99 26.83
C GLU A 857 11.17 -2.71 27.13
N TRP A 858 11.43 -1.87 26.12
CA TRP A 858 12.34 -0.74 26.23
C TRP A 858 11.64 0.58 26.55
N GLN A 859 12.26 1.39 27.42
CA GLN A 859 11.95 2.80 27.57
C GLN A 859 12.87 3.66 26.71
N SER A 860 12.29 4.62 25.98
CA SER A 860 13.06 5.52 25.13
C SER A 860 13.11 6.95 25.68
N TYR A 861 14.29 7.57 25.57
CA TYR A 861 14.55 8.96 25.91
C TYR A 861 15.16 9.65 24.69
N TYR A 862 14.34 10.37 23.93
CA TYR A 862 14.76 11.07 22.72
C TYR A 862 15.33 12.45 23.03
N ASP A 863 16.48 12.77 22.43
CA ASP A 863 17.18 14.07 22.53
C ASP A 863 17.34 14.61 23.96
N GLN A 864 17.57 13.70 24.91
CA GLN A 864 17.73 14.05 26.32
C GLN A 864 18.59 13.03 27.06
N ASP A 865 19.12 13.44 28.21
CA ASP A 865 19.76 12.54 29.15
C ASP A 865 18.71 11.78 29.97
N PHE A 866 19.06 10.58 30.42
CA PHE A 866 18.27 9.82 31.37
C PHE A 866 18.73 10.11 32.80
N GLU A 867 17.80 10.44 33.68
CA GLU A 867 18.02 10.49 35.13
C GLU A 867 16.90 9.76 35.88
N ALA A 868 17.30 8.86 36.78
CA ALA A 868 16.38 8.21 37.70
C ALA A 868 16.99 7.97 39.08
N VAL A 869 16.13 7.85 40.08
CA VAL A 869 16.47 7.50 41.45
C VAL A 869 15.72 6.23 41.84
N VAL A 870 16.48 5.17 42.15
CA VAL A 870 15.97 3.95 42.77
C VAL A 870 16.06 4.11 44.29
N ALA A 871 14.95 3.85 44.98
CA ALA A 871 14.85 3.90 46.43
C ALA A 871 14.51 2.51 46.98
N PHE A 872 15.38 1.98 47.84
CA PHE A 872 15.13 0.73 48.55
C PHE A 872 14.24 0.95 49.78
N LYS A 873 13.44 -0.06 50.10
CA LYS A 873 12.63 -0.08 51.34
C LYS A 873 13.51 -0.02 52.59
N GLN A 874 14.70 -0.62 52.55
CA GLN A 874 15.71 -0.59 53.60
C GLN A 874 17.10 -0.42 52.97
N PRO A 875 18.09 0.17 53.66
CA PRO A 875 19.47 0.23 53.17
C PRO A 875 19.98 -1.16 52.79
N LYS A 876 20.61 -1.27 51.62
CA LYS A 876 21.08 -2.52 51.03
C LYS A 876 22.56 -2.42 50.69
N LYS A 877 23.29 -3.51 50.86
CA LYS A 877 24.66 -3.65 50.34
C LYS A 877 24.60 -3.67 48.81
N ILE A 878 25.48 -2.92 48.16
CA ILE A 878 25.55 -2.82 46.70
C ILE A 878 26.90 -3.34 46.24
N ASP A 879 26.88 -4.44 45.51
CA ASP A 879 28.06 -5.11 44.99
C ASP A 879 28.23 -4.86 43.48
N PHE A 880 27.16 -4.56 42.76
CA PHE A 880 27.19 -4.25 41.32
C PHE A 880 26.16 -3.20 40.95
N LEU A 881 26.54 -2.31 40.02
CA LEU A 881 25.66 -1.32 39.39
C LEU A 881 25.80 -1.38 37.87
N GLY A 882 24.68 -1.45 37.16
CA GLY A 882 24.65 -1.42 35.71
C GLY A 882 23.33 -0.92 35.15
N LEU A 883 23.37 -0.57 33.86
CA LEU A 883 22.21 -0.15 33.09
C LEU A 883 22.14 -1.03 31.84
N HIS A 884 21.01 -1.68 31.61
CA HIS A 884 20.74 -2.45 30.41
C HIS A 884 20.29 -1.51 29.30
N VAL A 885 21.07 -1.46 28.22
CA VAL A 885 20.94 -0.49 27.13
C VAL A 885 21.00 -1.19 25.79
N LEU A 886 20.41 -0.56 24.78
CA LEU A 886 20.37 -1.05 23.41
C LEU A 886 21.08 -0.08 22.45
N GLU A 887 21.73 -0.63 21.44
CA GLU A 887 22.18 0.10 20.26
C GLU A 887 21.64 -0.61 19.01
N ASP A 888 20.96 0.16 18.17
CA ASP A 888 20.52 -0.20 16.82
C ASP A 888 20.44 1.12 16.05
N ILE A 889 21.49 1.42 15.26
CA ILE A 889 21.68 2.78 14.74
C ILE A 889 20.65 3.09 13.63
N SER A 890 20.19 2.09 12.88
CA SER A 890 19.21 2.26 11.79
C SER A 890 17.89 2.90 12.27
N PRO A 891 17.27 2.46 13.38
CA PRO A 891 16.13 3.16 14.02
C PRO A 891 16.57 4.25 15.01
N TRP A 892 17.77 4.80 14.84
CA TRP A 892 18.30 5.96 15.58
C TRP A 892 18.58 5.68 17.06
N ILE A 893 18.83 4.43 17.45
CA ILE A 893 19.06 4.03 18.84
C ILE A 893 20.57 3.94 19.10
N LYS A 894 21.08 4.76 20.02
CA LYS A 894 22.50 4.76 20.39
C LYS A 894 22.70 4.46 21.86
N PHE A 895 23.80 3.79 22.16
CA PHE A 895 24.27 3.68 23.53
C PHE A 895 24.54 5.05 24.18
N PRO A 896 24.42 5.15 25.51
CA PRO A 896 24.81 6.35 26.23
C PRO A 896 26.33 6.59 26.13
N LYS A 897 26.75 7.85 26.09
CA LYS A 897 28.18 8.22 26.10
C LYS A 897 28.82 8.07 27.47
N GLU A 898 28.03 8.27 28.51
CA GLU A 898 28.49 8.23 29.89
C GLU A 898 27.35 7.74 30.77
N ILE A 899 27.66 6.91 31.76
CA ILE A 899 26.73 6.49 32.81
C ILE A 899 27.38 6.75 34.16
N LEU A 900 26.78 7.65 34.91
CA LEU A 900 27.16 8.01 36.27
C LEU A 900 26.23 7.32 37.26
N PHE A 901 26.84 6.60 38.21
CA PHE A 901 26.14 6.00 39.33
C PHE A 901 26.54 6.67 40.65
N GLU A 902 25.56 7.08 41.41
CA GLU A 902 25.72 7.71 42.72
C GLU A 902 24.82 7.06 43.76
N VAL A 903 25.23 7.09 45.02
CA VAL A 903 24.48 6.49 46.13
C VAL A 903 24.21 7.49 47.25
N SER A 904 23.14 7.28 48.00
CA SER A 904 22.77 8.10 49.16
C SER A 904 22.02 7.28 50.23
N ASN A 905 22.07 7.73 51.48
CA ASN A 905 21.24 7.19 52.57
C ASN A 905 20.05 8.08 52.94
N ASP A 906 20.11 9.39 52.62
CA ASP A 906 19.07 10.38 52.93
C ASP A 906 18.26 10.81 51.70
N GLY A 907 18.72 10.48 50.49
CA GLY A 907 18.08 10.86 49.22
C GLY A 907 18.36 12.31 48.81
N ILE A 908 19.25 13.00 49.53
CA ILE A 908 19.61 14.41 49.30
C ILE A 908 21.10 14.50 48.94
N ASN A 909 21.96 13.89 49.76
CA ASN A 909 23.41 13.94 49.60
C ASN A 909 23.88 12.68 48.86
N TYR A 910 24.27 12.86 47.59
CA TYR A 910 24.72 11.78 46.73
C TYR A 910 26.24 11.76 46.61
N ARG A 911 26.81 10.56 46.71
CA ARG A 911 28.24 10.30 46.49
C ARG A 911 28.42 9.48 45.21
N LYS A 912 29.35 9.89 44.35
CA LYS A 912 29.77 9.15 43.15
C LYS A 912 30.42 7.81 43.51
N VAL A 913 29.97 6.75 42.83
CA VAL A 913 30.43 5.37 43.03
C VAL A 913 31.06 4.80 41.77
N SER A 914 30.44 5.02 40.61
CA SER A 914 30.95 4.53 39.33
C SER A 914 30.72 5.54 38.22
N ASN A 915 31.62 5.56 37.24
CA ASN A 915 31.47 6.31 36.01
C ASN A 915 31.93 5.47 34.83
N ILE A 916 31.03 5.19 33.92
CA ILE A 916 31.31 4.39 32.73
C ILE A 916 31.28 5.35 31.56
N ILE A 917 32.39 5.46 30.85
CA ILE A 917 32.49 6.28 29.63
C ILE A 917 32.54 5.31 28.45
N TYR A 918 31.74 5.58 27.44
CA TYR A 918 31.67 4.80 26.22
C TYR A 918 31.97 5.69 25.02
N ASP A 919 33.06 5.37 24.33
CA ASP A 919 33.41 5.97 23.05
C ASP A 919 32.54 5.28 21.99
N GLY A 920 31.36 5.88 21.71
CA GLY A 920 30.32 5.33 20.83
C GLY A 920 30.82 4.72 19.51
N SER A 921 30.06 3.78 18.94
CA SER A 921 30.36 3.24 17.61
C SER A 921 30.15 4.31 16.52
N SER A 922 31.11 4.41 15.60
CA SER A 922 30.99 5.21 14.36
C SER A 922 30.61 4.37 13.14
N GLU A 923 30.43 3.06 13.30
CA GLU A 923 30.19 2.09 12.23
C GLU A 923 28.84 1.38 12.42
N GLU A 924 28.25 0.93 11.32
CA GLU A 924 27.02 0.14 11.32
C GLU A 924 27.27 -1.26 11.90
N ARG A 925 26.41 -1.68 12.83
CA ARG A 925 26.48 -2.98 13.52
C ARG A 925 25.09 -3.54 13.74
N PRO A 926 24.94 -4.88 13.84
CA PRO A 926 23.68 -5.50 14.24
C PRO A 926 23.22 -4.99 15.60
N ALA A 927 21.89 -4.94 15.80
CA ALA A 927 21.28 -4.54 17.05
C ALA A 927 21.84 -5.35 18.23
N GLN A 928 22.26 -4.66 19.28
CA GLN A 928 22.88 -5.27 20.46
C GLN A 928 22.34 -4.66 21.76
N ALA A 929 21.92 -5.54 22.66
CA ALA A 929 21.50 -5.19 24.01
C ALA A 929 22.58 -5.66 25.01
N ILE A 930 23.10 -4.74 25.83
CA ILE A 930 24.17 -5.04 26.78
C ILE A 930 23.91 -4.37 28.13
N THR A 931 24.49 -4.94 29.18
CA THR A 931 24.54 -4.29 30.50
C THR A 931 25.84 -3.49 30.60
N MET A 932 25.72 -2.17 30.58
CA MET A 932 26.83 -1.26 30.88
C MET A 932 26.89 -1.04 32.39
N GLY A 933 27.84 -1.72 33.05
CA GLY A 933 27.95 -1.76 34.50
C GLY A 933 29.31 -2.22 34.99
N GLY A 934 29.49 -2.23 36.31
CA GLY A 934 30.70 -2.75 36.94
C GLY A 934 30.52 -3.04 38.43
N ASP A 935 31.44 -3.86 38.96
CA ASP A 935 31.50 -4.16 40.38
C ASP A 935 31.84 -2.91 41.20
N VAL A 936 31.18 -2.76 42.34
CA VAL A 936 31.45 -1.68 43.29
C VAL A 936 32.63 -2.10 44.16
N LYS A 937 33.78 -1.45 43.96
CA LYS A 937 35.06 -1.82 44.61
C LYS A 937 35.10 -1.57 46.13
N GLU A 938 34.13 -0.82 46.66
CA GLU A 938 34.02 -0.49 48.09
C GLU A 938 32.80 -1.19 48.70
N ASN A 939 32.86 -1.54 49.99
CA ASN A 939 31.72 -2.14 50.69
C ASN A 939 30.65 -1.06 50.99
N ILE A 940 29.80 -0.77 50.02
CA ILE A 940 28.81 0.30 50.07
C ILE A 940 27.45 -0.24 50.52
N THR A 941 26.88 0.38 51.56
CA THR A 941 25.48 0.22 51.95
C THR A 941 24.74 1.53 51.72
N ALA A 942 23.68 1.49 50.91
CA ALA A 942 22.92 2.68 50.56
C ALA A 942 21.41 2.40 50.49
N ARG A 943 20.60 3.43 50.73
CA ARG A 943 19.14 3.38 50.56
C ARG A 943 18.68 3.86 49.18
N TYR A 944 19.44 4.74 48.54
CA TYR A 944 19.11 5.33 47.25
C TYR A 944 20.27 5.17 46.27
N VAL A 945 19.94 4.93 45.00
CA VAL A 945 20.87 4.93 43.87
C VAL A 945 20.34 5.91 42.84
N ARG A 946 21.16 6.89 42.44
CA ARG A 946 20.88 7.81 41.34
C ARG A 946 21.71 7.40 40.13
N ILE A 947 21.06 7.35 38.98
CA ILE A 947 21.65 6.97 37.70
C ILE A 947 21.45 8.14 36.74
N ILE A 948 22.53 8.58 36.12
CA ILE A 948 22.51 9.61 35.08
C ILE A 948 23.20 9.03 33.86
N ALA A 949 22.47 8.82 32.76
CA ALA A 949 23.03 8.36 31.49
C ALA A 949 22.95 9.48 30.43
N LYS A 950 24.11 9.86 29.90
CA LYS A 950 24.24 10.90 28.89
C LYS A 950 23.87 10.37 27.51
N SER A 951 23.05 11.11 26.77
CA SER A 951 22.60 10.72 25.43
C SER A 951 23.75 10.34 24.50
N GLY A 952 23.52 9.35 23.63
CA GLY A 952 24.42 8.95 22.54
C GLY A 952 24.71 10.06 21.52
N GLY A 953 23.95 11.16 21.58
CA GLY A 953 24.11 12.35 20.75
C GLY A 953 23.56 12.16 19.34
N LYS A 954 24.16 12.84 18.37
CA LYS A 954 23.69 12.81 16.98
C LYS A 954 24.05 11.52 16.24
N LEU A 955 23.26 11.19 15.22
CA LEU A 955 23.49 10.07 14.31
C LEU A 955 24.75 10.28 13.45
N PRO A 956 25.50 9.21 13.12
CA PRO A 956 26.76 9.29 12.39
C PRO A 956 26.56 9.69 10.93
N ALA A 957 27.64 10.12 10.28
CA ALA A 957 27.60 10.69 8.92
C ALA A 957 27.13 9.72 7.82
N TRP A 958 27.27 8.41 8.04
CA TRP A 958 26.81 7.38 7.09
C TRP A 958 25.32 7.07 7.21
N HIS A 959 24.67 7.47 8.30
CA HIS A 959 23.26 7.19 8.54
C HIS A 959 22.39 8.07 7.61
N GLU A 960 21.29 7.53 7.08
CA GLU A 960 20.37 8.28 6.19
C GLU A 960 19.85 9.57 6.83
N SER A 961 19.73 9.58 8.15
CA SER A 961 19.34 10.73 8.97
C SER A 961 20.52 11.34 9.74
N ALA A 962 21.71 11.39 9.14
CA ALA A 962 22.91 11.93 9.76
C ALA A 962 22.69 13.31 10.43
N GLY A 963 23.20 13.48 11.65
CA GLY A 963 23.10 14.76 12.37
C GLY A 963 21.79 14.97 13.17
N TYR A 964 20.76 14.13 12.99
CA TYR A 964 19.58 14.13 13.86
C TYR A 964 19.92 13.54 15.25
N PRO A 965 19.18 13.91 16.31
CA PRO A 965 19.31 13.30 17.64
C PRO A 965 19.01 11.79 17.62
N SER A 966 19.56 11.06 18.59
CA SER A 966 19.27 9.64 18.80
C SER A 966 18.35 9.41 19.99
N HIS A 967 17.73 8.24 19.99
CA HIS A 967 17.06 7.68 21.15
C HIS A 967 18.08 6.99 22.07
N LEU A 968 17.91 7.19 23.38
CA LEU A 968 18.53 6.36 24.41
C LEU A 968 17.50 5.31 24.88
N PHE A 969 17.73 4.04 24.55
CA PHE A 969 16.88 2.93 24.97
C PHE A 969 17.46 2.27 26.23
N ILE A 970 16.63 2.22 27.27
CA ILE A 970 16.97 1.64 28.57
C ILE A 970 15.82 0.71 28.96
N ASP A 971 16.18 -0.48 29.42
CA ASP A 971 15.21 -1.48 29.85
C ASP A 971 15.33 -1.80 31.35
N GLU A 972 16.54 -1.95 31.93
CA GLU A 972 16.69 -2.36 33.34
C GLU A 972 17.88 -1.68 34.05
N ILE A 973 17.67 -1.29 35.31
CA ILE A 973 18.71 -0.82 36.24
C ILE A 973 19.12 -1.99 37.14
N ILE A 974 20.29 -2.54 36.85
CA ILE A 974 20.79 -3.75 37.51
C ILE A 974 21.55 -3.35 38.77
N ILE A 975 20.98 -3.73 39.92
CA ILE A 975 21.59 -3.51 41.24
C ILE A 975 21.61 -4.85 42.00
N LYS A 976 22.81 -5.35 42.31
CA LYS A 976 23.02 -6.61 43.05
C LYS A 976 23.51 -6.35 44.46
#